data_AF-A0A9D9U541-F1
#
_entry.id   AF-A0A9D9U541-F1
#
_cell.length_a   1.000
_cell.length_b   1.000
_cell.length_c   1.000
_cell.angle_alpha   90.00
_cell.angle_beta   90.00
_cell.angle_gamma   90.00
#
_symmetry.space_group_name_H-M   'P 1'
#
loop_
_entity.id
_entity.type
_entity.pdbx_description
1 polymer ?
#
loop_
_entity_poly.entity_id
_entity_poly.type
_entity_poly.pdbx_seq_one_letter_code
_entity_poly.pdbx_strand_id
1 'polypeptide(L)'
;MTEVPRVCVGIRSHRFGRAERDLYAALRECFHAEDIFIVLDETEQHVSVPTEFNKVAFDRAALEARALFAEHPRIGWLCGDYFYYALRAAVAADHYWLIEPDLRFTHARLHDFFAPFERDPTAVLLCRFGERQRGWDWYVPALIIAEQVHGCAFPLSRLGAGAIDRLLLERQQLSGRFGGAGLKAAVYPNDESFVATAAMKLGLSCADLCAVQPAAFEHFSVRFPYLWPDAAAEIPDGCVVHPALYADDFEQAFSRKLGAVLNGAGELRRLARHATCGTDATHNARVQALLQQGITNWFARNHKKGTKKGTTKKGTDLFFEEKINLSPFCTRHEIHARAKAPLAQAAPGDFGLAPGVPIPLAKKGTDLFSEKINLSPFLPYCFDYERGEFLLVDTPRAALDEPFLYQAQFRLAGSVLRVPLPLMRTLTEGAAGAGDQDPVLVFSIGRCGSTLFSRLGAVSGLVSYSEPDIFSGVGRYRDDPRTADILHCAMSAFVAHAGVAGERVCIKLRSGTNGAIAQFIAAFPQARYIFLSRNLRDWSHSFIAKFNWSREQLHNSLLAAHRALLALENARIPYVALRYEDFAPEPELVFGALTGSAELPAPLRAELAAAVSRDAQQGSRFAGKADEKPGVAARVNAFLETWTGSAPPAAQARFSTDPEARVAIREFVFIHINKTGGSSVERALGLPLEHRTALEKIRELGRRNWERRFTFAVVRNPWDKVASHYHYRVATNQSGLGEATPGFCDWVRLAYAEHDLRFYDAPRMFMPQLRWIADNDGTILVDQVCRFEHLERDFATVCLHLGQRLELPHAKASARPTGSWREFYDAPTRDIVAQCFAEDIERFGYSFLA
;
A
#
# COMPACT_ATOMS: atom_id res chain seq x y z
N MET A 1 12.48 52.40 27.50
CA MET A 1 13.75 51.95 26.88
C MET A 1 13.78 50.45 27.08
N THR A 2 13.46 49.66 26.07
CA THR A 2 13.58 48.20 26.16
C THR A 2 15.06 47.86 26.22
N GLU A 3 15.50 47.18 27.28
CA GLU A 3 16.88 46.68 27.43
C GLU A 3 17.30 45.93 26.16
N VAL A 4 18.55 46.13 25.75
CA VAL A 4 19.14 45.35 24.64
C VAL A 4 19.27 43.90 25.15
N PRO A 5 18.72 42.90 24.43
CA PRO A 5 18.77 41.52 24.87
C PRO A 5 20.23 41.06 24.99
N ARG A 6 20.56 40.37 26.08
CA ARG A 6 21.90 39.84 26.29
C ARG A 6 22.13 38.68 25.32
N VAL A 7 23.21 38.73 24.56
CA VAL A 7 23.59 37.71 23.58
C VAL A 7 24.87 37.02 24.02
N CYS A 8 24.87 35.69 24.00
CA CYS A 8 26.03 34.86 24.28
C CYS A 8 26.45 34.08 23.02
N VAL A 9 27.74 33.86 22.81
CA VAL A 9 28.28 33.14 21.64
C VAL A 9 29.13 31.97 22.09
N GLY A 10 28.77 30.75 21.69
CA GLY A 10 29.55 29.54 21.89
C GLY A 10 30.26 29.11 20.62
N ILE A 11 31.59 28.95 20.68
CA ILE A 11 32.37 28.23 19.66
C ILE A 11 32.38 26.75 20.06
N ARG A 12 31.67 25.89 19.31
CA ARG A 12 31.54 24.46 19.64
C ARG A 12 32.75 23.67 19.13
N SER A 13 33.47 22.96 20.00
CA SER A 13 34.61 22.14 19.54
C SER A 13 34.85 20.92 20.43
N HIS A 14 35.74 20.04 19.97
CA HIS A 14 36.30 18.90 20.72
C HIS A 14 37.82 19.06 20.90
N ARG A 15 38.37 20.21 20.48
CA ARG A 15 39.79 20.56 20.58
C ARG A 15 39.93 22.08 20.74
N PHE A 16 41.13 22.54 21.04
CA PHE A 16 41.44 23.97 21.06
C PHE A 16 42.73 24.24 20.28
N GLY A 17 42.60 24.87 19.11
CA GLY A 17 43.70 25.09 18.19
C GLY A 17 43.61 26.42 17.46
N ARG A 18 44.22 26.48 16.27
CA ARG A 18 44.25 27.68 15.43
C ARG A 18 42.85 28.10 14.99
N ALA A 19 41.99 27.14 14.64
CA ALA A 19 40.66 27.43 14.10
C ALA A 19 39.76 28.14 15.12
N GLU A 20 39.76 27.68 16.38
CA GLU A 20 39.02 28.28 17.48
C GLU A 20 39.55 29.68 17.82
N ARG A 21 40.88 29.86 17.85
CA ARG A 21 41.51 31.17 18.14
C ARG A 21 41.20 32.21 17.06
N ASP A 22 41.29 31.83 15.79
CA ASP A 22 41.02 32.74 14.67
C ASP A 22 39.54 33.14 14.64
N LEU A 23 38.61 32.21 14.91
CA LEU A 23 37.19 32.53 15.02
C LEU A 23 36.89 33.41 16.25
N TYR A 24 37.50 33.13 17.41
CA TYR A 24 37.37 33.97 18.60
C TYR A 24 37.82 35.41 18.32
N ALA A 25 38.98 35.57 17.67
CA ALA A 25 39.52 36.88 17.32
C ALA A 25 38.55 37.66 16.41
N ALA A 26 37.96 37.01 15.40
CA ALA A 26 36.95 37.64 14.54
C ALA A 26 35.71 38.05 15.33
N LEU A 27 35.18 37.19 16.21
CA LEU A 27 33.99 37.48 17.02
C LEU A 27 34.20 38.63 18.03
N ARG A 28 35.45 38.89 18.46
CA ARG A 28 35.77 40.02 19.34
C ARG A 28 35.53 41.39 18.70
N GLU A 29 35.37 41.46 17.38
CA GLU A 29 34.94 42.68 16.68
C GLU A 29 33.47 43.03 16.94
N CYS A 30 32.65 42.04 17.29
CA CYS A 30 31.20 42.18 17.45
C CYS A 30 30.72 41.98 18.89
N PHE A 31 31.40 41.14 19.67
CA PHE A 31 30.95 40.71 20.99
C PHE A 31 32.00 41.00 22.07
N HIS A 32 31.52 41.32 23.28
CA HIS A 32 32.37 41.49 24.44
C HIS A 32 33.03 40.17 24.83
N ALA A 33 34.26 40.23 25.35
CA ALA A 33 35.04 39.04 25.67
C ALA A 33 34.29 38.12 26.65
N GLU A 34 33.54 38.71 27.59
CA GLU A 34 32.74 38.04 28.61
C GLU A 34 31.51 37.28 28.08
N ASP A 35 31.12 37.53 26.83
CA ASP A 35 29.98 36.87 26.18
C ASP A 35 30.40 35.84 25.12
N ILE A 36 31.70 35.63 24.91
CA ILE A 36 32.24 34.62 23.98
C ILE A 36 32.84 33.46 24.77
N PHE A 37 32.37 32.24 24.49
CA PHE A 37 32.76 31.01 25.18
C PHE A 37 33.28 29.96 24.20
N ILE A 38 34.36 29.28 24.57
CA ILE A 38 34.78 28.01 23.97
C ILE A 38 34.00 26.90 24.68
N VAL A 39 33.07 26.25 23.96
CA VAL A 39 32.22 25.20 24.51
C VAL A 39 32.75 23.85 24.03
N LEU A 40 33.17 23.00 24.96
CA LEU A 40 33.95 21.79 24.67
C LEU A 40 33.18 20.50 24.99
N ASP A 41 33.21 19.57 24.03
CA ASP A 41 32.92 18.15 24.27
C ASP A 41 34.17 17.47 24.86
N GLU A 42 34.15 17.20 26.17
CA GLU A 42 35.21 16.50 26.90
C GLU A 42 34.83 15.05 27.26
N THR A 43 33.88 14.46 26.53
CA THR A 43 33.38 13.10 26.82
C THR A 43 34.40 11.99 26.53
N GLU A 44 35.41 12.28 25.69
CA GLU A 44 36.52 11.37 25.37
C GLU A 44 37.85 11.82 26.01
N GLN A 45 38.13 13.13 26.01
CA GLN A 45 39.37 13.67 26.57
C GLN A 45 39.19 15.11 27.08
N HIS A 46 39.93 15.45 28.13
CA HIS A 46 40.01 16.83 28.60
C HIS A 46 40.81 17.72 27.65
N VAL A 47 40.37 18.96 27.44
CA VAL A 47 41.00 19.92 26.53
C VAL A 47 41.46 21.15 27.32
N SER A 48 42.77 21.39 27.35
CA SER A 48 43.33 22.59 27.99
C SER A 48 43.06 23.84 27.14
N VAL A 49 42.53 24.88 27.76
CA VAL A 49 42.27 26.19 27.15
C VAL A 49 42.96 27.27 28.00
N PRO A 50 43.71 28.22 27.40
CA PRO A 50 44.31 29.33 28.13
C PRO A 50 43.29 30.17 28.89
N THR A 51 43.70 30.76 30.01
CA THR A 51 42.82 31.44 30.98
C THR A 51 42.15 32.70 30.43
N GLU A 52 42.65 33.27 29.34
CA GLU A 52 42.07 34.43 28.68
C GLU A 52 40.80 34.10 27.86
N PHE A 53 40.49 32.82 27.64
CA PHE A 53 39.27 32.39 26.97
C PHE A 53 38.27 31.83 28.00
N ASN A 54 37.00 32.24 27.91
CA ASN A 54 35.97 31.64 28.74
C ASN A 54 35.71 30.20 28.26
N LYS A 55 35.79 29.24 29.17
CA LYS A 55 35.59 27.82 28.89
C LYS A 55 34.30 27.32 29.53
N VAL A 56 33.47 26.64 28.74
CA VAL A 56 32.40 25.77 29.20
C VAL A 56 32.66 24.38 28.64
N ALA A 57 32.45 23.33 29.42
CA ALA A 57 32.64 21.97 28.96
C ALA A 57 31.55 21.05 29.52
N PHE A 58 31.34 19.93 28.84
CA PHE A 58 30.54 18.82 29.37
C PHE A 58 31.30 17.50 29.15
N ASP A 59 31.17 16.61 30.12
CA ASP A 59 31.68 15.24 30.08
C ASP A 59 30.52 14.24 30.18
N ARG A 60 30.84 12.93 30.20
CA ARG A 60 29.82 11.88 30.28
C ARG A 60 28.95 12.00 31.54
N ALA A 61 29.56 12.35 32.67
CA ALA A 61 28.84 12.54 33.93
C ALA A 61 27.85 13.71 33.86
N ALA A 62 28.23 14.82 33.20
CA ALA A 62 27.37 15.98 32.99
C ALA A 62 26.18 15.68 32.06
N LEU A 63 26.35 14.77 31.09
CA LEU A 63 25.27 14.29 30.22
C LEU A 63 24.31 13.37 30.97
N GLU A 64 24.84 12.41 31.73
CA GLU A 64 24.06 11.50 32.57
C GLU A 64 23.24 12.25 33.61
N ALA A 65 23.84 13.22 34.30
CA ALA A 65 23.15 14.09 35.26
C ALA A 65 21.98 14.89 34.64
N ARG A 66 22.01 15.09 33.32
CA ARG A 66 20.94 15.75 32.55
C ARG A 66 20.01 14.77 31.84
N ALA A 67 20.12 13.47 32.09
CA ALA A 67 19.35 12.42 31.41
C ALA A 67 19.48 12.48 29.87
N LEU A 68 20.68 12.78 29.38
CA LEU A 68 21.02 12.82 27.95
C LEU A 68 21.73 11.55 27.51
N PHE A 69 21.57 11.21 26.23
CA PHE A 69 22.21 10.04 25.61
C PHE A 69 23.72 10.24 25.51
N ALA A 70 24.52 9.31 26.04
CA ALA A 70 25.98 9.39 26.07
C ALA A 70 26.68 8.23 25.33
N GLU A 71 25.94 7.25 24.80
CA GLU A 71 26.52 6.01 24.23
C GLU A 71 27.00 6.19 22.76
N HIS A 72 27.83 7.20 22.49
CA HIS A 72 28.50 7.41 21.20
C HIS A 72 29.92 7.96 21.42
N PRO A 73 30.95 7.50 20.69
CA PRO A 73 32.35 7.93 20.88
C PRO A 73 32.64 9.35 20.36
N ARG A 74 31.71 9.97 19.64
CA ARG A 74 31.79 11.36 19.15
C ARG A 74 30.47 12.05 19.40
N ILE A 75 30.05 12.14 20.65
CA ILE A 75 28.70 12.58 20.99
C ILE A 75 28.49 14.06 20.66
N GLY A 76 29.49 14.94 20.83
CA GLY A 76 29.39 16.33 20.44
C GLY A 76 29.26 16.55 18.93
N TRP A 77 29.79 15.63 18.11
CA TRP A 77 29.54 15.64 16.66
C TRP A 77 28.11 15.20 16.31
N LEU A 78 27.58 14.21 17.03
CA LEU A 78 26.23 13.70 16.79
C LEU A 78 25.15 14.66 17.35
N CYS A 79 25.39 15.22 18.53
CA CYS A 79 24.43 15.99 19.32
C CYS A 79 24.99 17.39 19.60
N GLY A 80 25.16 18.17 18.54
CA GLY A 80 25.58 19.56 18.61
C GLY A 80 24.73 20.51 19.46
N ASP A 81 23.48 20.16 19.72
CA ASP A 81 22.58 20.86 20.63
C ASP A 81 23.01 20.74 22.10
N TYR A 82 23.82 19.75 22.47
CA TYR A 82 24.30 19.59 23.85
C TYR A 82 25.15 20.78 24.31
N PHE A 83 25.85 21.42 23.37
CA PHE A 83 26.61 22.63 23.63
C PHE A 83 25.71 23.79 24.05
N TYR A 84 24.48 23.89 23.51
CA TYR A 84 23.51 24.88 23.99
C TYR A 84 23.10 24.60 25.42
N TYR A 85 22.87 23.34 25.79
CA TYR A 85 22.48 22.99 27.17
C TYR A 85 23.60 23.24 28.17
N ALA A 86 24.84 22.96 27.80
CA ALA A 86 26.00 23.28 28.62
C ALA A 86 26.17 24.80 28.79
N LEU A 87 26.08 25.56 27.69
CA LEU A 87 26.23 27.01 27.71
C LEU A 87 25.10 27.70 28.49
N ARG A 88 23.84 27.29 28.26
CA ARG A 88 22.65 27.79 28.96
C ARG A 88 22.70 27.52 30.47
N ALA A 89 23.29 26.41 30.88
CA ALA A 89 23.48 26.07 32.29
C ALA A 89 24.58 26.90 32.96
N ALA A 90 25.59 27.34 32.20
CA ALA A 90 26.71 28.12 32.71
C ALA A 90 26.45 29.62 32.74
N VAL A 91 25.71 30.16 31.76
CA VAL A 91 25.55 31.60 31.54
C VAL A 91 24.11 31.93 31.19
N ALA A 92 23.54 32.93 31.86
CA ALA A 92 22.23 33.46 31.54
C ALA A 92 22.32 34.59 30.50
N ALA A 93 21.68 34.37 29.35
CA ALA A 93 21.49 35.29 28.25
C ALA A 93 20.10 35.05 27.61
N ASP A 94 19.61 36.01 26.83
CA ASP A 94 18.33 35.91 26.11
C ASP A 94 18.46 35.08 24.84
N HIS A 95 19.60 35.23 24.14
CA HIS A 95 19.92 34.54 22.91
C HIS A 95 21.32 33.94 22.94
N TYR A 96 21.47 32.78 22.30
CA TYR A 96 22.73 32.04 22.23
C TYR A 96 23.04 31.74 20.78
N TRP A 97 24.18 32.20 20.29
CA TRP A 97 24.79 31.75 19.06
C TRP A 97 25.63 30.51 19.33
N LEU A 98 25.61 29.56 18.40
CA LEU A 98 26.53 28.43 18.38
C LEU A 98 27.17 28.35 17.00
N ILE A 99 28.50 28.31 16.97
CA ILE A 99 29.30 28.42 15.75
C ILE A 99 30.37 27.33 15.71
N GLU A 100 30.51 26.65 14.57
CA GLU A 100 31.60 25.72 14.32
C GLU A 100 32.93 26.44 14.03
N PRO A 101 34.07 25.87 14.47
CA PRO A 101 35.37 26.51 14.36
C PRO A 101 35.90 26.57 12.93
N ASP A 102 35.29 25.86 11.98
CA ASP A 102 35.61 25.89 10.55
C ASP A 102 34.67 26.81 9.74
N LEU A 103 33.90 27.67 10.41
CA LEU A 103 33.15 28.73 9.74
C LEU A 103 33.99 30.02 9.69
N ARG A 104 34.00 30.69 8.54
CA ARG A 104 34.72 31.96 8.31
C ARG A 104 33.80 33.02 7.72
N PHE A 105 34.15 34.27 7.95
CA PHE A 105 33.44 35.43 7.43
C PHE A 105 34.43 36.26 6.62
N THR A 106 34.05 36.66 5.40
CA THR A 106 34.84 37.59 4.57
C THR A 106 34.38 39.03 4.71
N HIS A 107 33.46 39.32 5.64
CA HIS A 107 32.89 40.64 5.87
C HIS A 107 33.96 41.63 6.32
N ALA A 108 34.07 42.78 5.65
CA ALA A 108 34.97 43.87 6.02
C ALA A 108 34.70 44.41 7.43
N ARG A 109 33.44 44.31 7.88
CA ARG A 109 33.04 44.46 9.28
C ARG A 109 32.10 43.32 9.64
N LEU A 110 32.54 42.44 10.54
CA LEU A 110 31.72 41.29 10.92
C LEU A 110 30.38 41.69 11.58
N HIS A 111 30.31 42.87 12.19
CA HIS A 111 29.08 43.41 12.77
C HIS A 111 27.94 43.51 11.74
N ASP A 112 28.26 43.78 10.47
CA ASP A 112 27.25 43.91 9.40
C ASP A 112 26.52 42.58 9.13
N PHE A 113 27.12 41.45 9.50
CA PHE A 113 26.45 40.14 9.50
C PHE A 113 25.49 39.97 10.68
N PHE A 114 25.91 40.30 11.90
CA PHE A 114 25.12 40.02 13.10
C PHE A 114 24.02 41.05 13.39
N ALA A 115 24.21 42.30 12.96
CA ALA A 115 23.30 43.41 13.23
C ALA A 115 21.81 43.14 12.91
N PRO A 116 21.44 42.49 11.78
CA PRO A 116 20.05 42.18 11.48
C PRO A 116 19.37 41.25 12.49
N PHE A 117 20.16 40.45 13.22
CA PHE A 117 19.64 39.42 14.14
C PHE A 117 19.58 39.87 15.60
N GLU A 118 20.18 41.02 15.97
CA GLU A 118 20.25 41.50 17.35
C GLU A 118 18.88 41.69 18.01
N ARG A 119 17.88 42.05 17.20
CA ARG A 119 16.49 42.28 17.66
C ARG A 119 15.49 41.31 17.03
N ASP A 120 15.97 40.25 16.39
CA ASP A 120 15.11 39.26 15.76
C ASP A 120 14.41 38.41 16.85
N PRO A 121 13.05 38.44 16.94
CA PRO A 121 12.30 37.76 17.98
C PRO A 121 12.14 36.24 17.72
N THR A 122 12.63 35.72 16.61
CA THR A 122 12.52 34.31 16.23
C THR A 122 13.23 33.43 17.25
N ALA A 123 12.53 32.43 17.78
CA ALA A 123 13.06 31.59 18.84
C ALA A 123 14.21 30.69 18.36
N VAL A 124 14.18 30.28 17.09
CA VAL A 124 15.11 29.32 16.48
C VAL A 124 15.54 29.79 15.07
N LEU A 125 16.80 30.20 14.91
CA LEU A 125 17.41 30.49 13.60
C LEU A 125 18.41 29.38 13.25
N LEU A 126 18.20 28.72 12.12
CA LEU A 126 19.03 27.61 11.66
C LEU A 126 19.42 27.79 10.20
N CYS A 127 20.63 27.38 9.81
CA CYS A 127 21.05 27.43 8.42
C CYS A 127 20.30 26.39 7.58
N ARG A 128 19.86 26.77 6.38
CA ARG A 128 19.12 25.92 5.44
C ARG A 128 17.90 25.27 6.09
N PHE A 129 17.25 25.94 7.02
CA PHE A 129 16.07 25.40 7.69
C PHE A 129 14.95 25.10 6.70
N GLY A 130 14.31 23.94 6.82
CA GLY A 130 13.09 23.65 6.09
C GLY A 130 12.67 22.20 6.16
N GLU A 131 11.52 21.92 5.57
CA GLU A 131 11.00 20.57 5.43
C GLU A 131 11.99 19.69 4.63
N ARG A 132 12.04 18.41 4.98
CA ARG A 132 12.89 17.41 4.30
C ARG A 132 12.02 16.33 3.68
N GLN A 133 12.65 15.52 2.83
CA GLN A 133 12.01 14.42 2.10
C GLN A 133 12.82 13.12 2.32
N ARG A 134 12.27 11.95 1.96
CA ARG A 134 12.89 10.58 2.06
C ARG A 134 14.39 10.53 1.80
N GLY A 135 14.82 11.29 0.80
CA GLY A 135 16.19 11.26 0.28
C GLY A 135 17.23 11.89 1.18
N TRP A 136 16.85 12.56 2.28
CA TRP A 136 17.79 13.13 3.24
C TRP A 136 18.29 12.06 4.22
N ASP A 137 19.62 12.02 4.44
CA ASP A 137 20.28 10.97 5.24
C ASP A 137 19.72 10.83 6.67
N TRP A 138 19.25 11.95 7.24
CA TRP A 138 18.68 12.01 8.59
C TRP A 138 17.15 12.01 8.63
N TYR A 139 16.48 11.81 7.49
CA TYR A 139 15.00 11.82 7.44
C TYR A 139 14.42 10.74 8.35
N VAL A 140 15.00 9.55 8.28
CA VAL A 140 14.56 8.36 9.02
C VAL A 140 14.74 8.53 10.54
N PRO A 141 15.90 8.97 11.06
CA PRO A 141 16.03 9.37 12.46
C PRO A 141 15.06 10.48 12.89
N ALA A 142 14.85 11.50 12.06
CA ALA A 142 13.97 12.61 12.40
C ALA A 142 12.49 12.20 12.64
N LEU A 143 12.03 11.15 11.96
CA LEU A 143 10.67 10.60 12.16
C LEU A 143 10.42 10.03 13.57
N ILE A 144 11.48 9.77 14.34
CA ILE A 144 11.36 9.40 15.76
C ILE A 144 10.77 10.56 16.58
N ILE A 145 10.91 11.78 16.08
CA ILE A 145 10.54 13.03 16.76
C ILE A 145 9.12 13.46 16.35
N ALA A 146 8.85 13.55 15.05
CA ALA A 146 7.55 13.96 14.51
C ALA A 146 7.33 13.45 13.07
N GLU A 147 6.07 13.37 12.63
CA GLU A 147 5.69 12.94 11.27
C GLU A 147 6.18 13.93 10.20
N GLN A 148 6.08 15.23 10.47
CA GLN A 148 6.58 16.26 9.57
C GLN A 148 8.04 16.57 9.87
N VAL A 149 8.92 16.05 9.01
CA VAL A 149 10.37 16.16 9.20
C VAL A 149 10.90 17.50 8.71
N HIS A 150 11.58 18.20 9.61
CA HIS A 150 12.37 19.38 9.27
C HIS A 150 13.86 19.10 9.50
N GLY A 151 14.71 19.77 8.74
CA GLY A 151 16.14 19.66 8.88
C GLY A 151 16.82 20.99 8.74
N CYS A 152 18.07 21.05 9.18
CA CYS A 152 18.93 22.21 9.03
C CYS A 152 20.39 21.77 8.80
N ALA A 153 21.25 22.73 8.52
CA ALA A 153 22.69 22.62 8.72
C ALA A 153 23.02 23.27 10.07
N PHE A 154 23.92 22.66 10.84
CA PHE A 154 24.25 23.14 12.19
C PHE A 154 25.60 23.87 12.40
N PRO A 155 26.34 24.36 11.37
CA PRO A 155 27.60 25.07 11.62
C PRO A 155 27.42 26.48 12.20
N LEU A 156 26.22 27.04 12.07
CA LEU A 156 25.84 28.34 12.59
C LEU A 156 24.36 28.35 12.93
N SER A 157 24.03 28.61 14.18
CA SER A 157 22.64 28.65 14.67
C SER A 157 22.48 29.65 15.82
N ARG A 158 21.25 30.15 16.01
CA ARG A 158 20.87 30.98 17.16
C ARG A 158 19.59 30.46 17.80
N LEU A 159 19.62 30.21 19.10
CA LEU A 159 18.44 29.82 19.89
C LEU A 159 18.17 30.83 21.00
N GLY A 160 16.89 31.10 21.27
CA GLY A 160 16.46 31.82 22.47
C GLY A 160 16.49 30.94 23.71
N ALA A 161 16.67 31.54 24.89
CA ALA A 161 16.74 30.82 26.18
C ALA A 161 15.57 29.85 26.39
N GLY A 162 14.33 30.31 26.18
CA GLY A 162 13.14 29.48 26.32
C GLY A 162 13.04 28.34 25.28
N ALA A 163 13.61 28.52 24.09
CA ALA A 163 13.69 27.45 23.09
C ALA A 163 14.65 26.36 23.53
N ILE A 164 15.83 26.73 24.07
CA ILE A 164 16.82 25.78 24.60
C ILE A 164 16.21 24.95 25.73
N ASP A 165 15.52 25.60 26.67
CA ASP A 165 14.91 24.92 27.82
C ASP A 165 13.82 23.91 27.36
N ARG A 166 13.01 24.26 26.36
CA ARG A 166 11.99 23.36 25.79
C ARG A 166 12.57 22.22 24.96
N LEU A 167 13.62 22.49 24.18
CA LEU A 167 14.32 21.48 23.39
C LEU A 167 15.05 20.49 24.30
N LEU A 168 15.62 20.94 25.41
CA LEU A 168 16.26 20.06 26.41
C LEU A 168 15.27 19.02 26.93
N LEU A 169 14.05 19.43 27.29
CA LEU A 169 13.00 18.51 27.76
C LEU A 169 12.63 17.47 26.70
N GLU A 170 12.47 17.87 25.43
CA GLU A 170 12.23 16.94 24.32
C GLU A 170 13.42 15.98 24.12
N ARG A 171 14.65 16.47 24.29
CA ARG A 171 15.86 15.67 24.12
C ARG A 171 16.04 14.65 25.24
N GLN A 172 15.66 15.00 26.46
CA GLN A 172 15.62 14.09 27.61
C GLN A 172 14.58 12.99 27.41
N GLN A 173 13.37 13.34 26.95
CA GLN A 173 12.33 12.35 26.63
C GLN A 173 12.78 11.40 25.52
N LEU A 174 13.43 11.93 24.48
CA LEU A 174 14.02 11.13 23.41
C LEU A 174 15.12 10.20 23.96
N SER A 175 16.04 10.72 24.77
CA SER A 175 17.14 9.95 25.35
C SER A 175 16.65 8.80 26.25
N GLY A 176 15.61 9.03 27.04
CA GLY A 176 14.98 7.99 27.87
C GLY A 176 14.45 6.80 27.07
N ARG A 177 14.05 7.00 25.81
CA ARG A 177 13.63 5.91 24.90
C ARG A 177 14.80 5.04 24.43
N PHE A 178 16.04 5.57 24.43
CA PHE A 178 17.23 4.83 24.00
C PHE A 178 17.89 4.07 25.16
N GLY A 179 17.96 4.68 26.35
CA GLY A 179 18.61 4.07 27.53
C GLY A 179 17.90 2.83 28.11
N GLY A 180 16.61 2.63 27.83
CA GLY A 180 15.85 1.45 28.30
C GLY A 180 15.60 0.36 27.25
N ALA A 181 15.86 0.62 25.96
CA ALA A 181 15.35 -0.18 24.84
C ALA A 181 16.41 -0.92 24.02
N GLY A 182 17.69 -0.86 24.39
CA GLY A 182 18.78 -1.52 23.65
C GLY A 182 18.98 -0.99 22.21
N LEU A 183 18.51 0.23 21.93
CA LEU A 183 18.61 0.89 20.63
C LEU A 183 20.06 1.32 20.35
N LYS A 184 20.58 1.02 19.15
CA LYS A 184 21.95 1.38 18.77
C LYS A 184 22.09 2.88 18.49
N ALA A 185 23.22 3.47 18.87
CA ALA A 185 23.58 4.87 18.61
C ALA A 185 23.42 5.33 17.15
N ALA A 186 23.54 4.41 16.19
CA ALA A 186 23.49 4.70 14.76
C ALA A 186 22.16 5.26 14.22
N VAL A 187 21.07 5.17 14.99
CA VAL A 187 19.74 5.70 14.61
C VAL A 187 19.27 6.83 15.55
N TYR A 188 20.13 7.28 16.46
CA TYR A 188 19.81 8.41 17.33
C TYR A 188 19.76 9.71 16.50
N PRO A 189 18.68 10.52 16.60
CA PRO A 189 18.56 11.75 15.83
C PRO A 189 19.69 12.74 16.16
N ASN A 190 20.46 13.13 15.16
CA ASN A 190 21.50 14.15 15.33
C ASN A 190 20.92 15.54 15.58
N ASP A 191 21.76 16.53 15.86
CA ASP A 191 21.37 17.95 16.00
C ASP A 191 20.61 18.50 14.80
N GLU A 192 21.07 18.22 13.58
CA GLU A 192 20.47 18.72 12.34
C GLU A 192 19.01 18.28 12.14
N SER A 193 18.70 17.03 12.53
CA SER A 193 17.33 16.49 12.49
C SER A 193 16.53 16.87 13.72
N PHE A 194 17.16 16.83 14.89
CA PHE A 194 16.47 17.03 16.14
C PHE A 194 15.99 18.45 16.35
N VAL A 195 16.89 19.43 16.28
CA VAL A 195 16.55 20.80 16.66
C VAL A 195 15.48 21.36 15.74
N ALA A 196 15.61 21.14 14.43
CA ALA A 196 14.63 21.58 13.44
C ALA A 196 13.26 20.90 13.62
N THR A 197 13.23 19.57 13.73
CA THR A 197 11.96 18.82 13.84
C THR A 197 11.28 19.03 15.19
N ALA A 198 12.03 19.03 16.29
CA ALA A 198 11.49 19.24 17.63
C ALA A 198 10.98 20.68 17.81
N ALA A 199 11.68 21.68 17.26
CA ALA A 199 11.20 23.07 17.33
C ALA A 199 9.84 23.25 16.64
N MET A 200 9.66 22.64 15.46
CA MET A 200 8.37 22.65 14.75
C MET A 200 7.29 21.89 15.50
N LYS A 201 7.60 20.71 16.03
CA LYS A 201 6.68 19.94 16.90
C LYS A 201 6.19 20.75 18.10
N LEU A 202 7.09 21.55 18.69
CA LEU A 202 6.80 22.39 19.86
C LEU A 202 6.08 23.71 19.51
N GLY A 203 5.87 24.00 18.22
CA GLY A 203 5.27 25.25 17.76
C GLY A 203 6.14 26.48 17.98
N LEU A 204 7.47 26.33 18.03
CA LEU A 204 8.40 27.45 18.18
C LEU A 204 8.51 28.25 16.88
N SER A 205 8.71 29.57 16.98
CA SER A 205 9.03 30.39 15.80
C SER A 205 10.41 30.01 15.26
N CYS A 206 10.44 29.54 14.01
CA CYS A 206 11.65 29.09 13.33
C CYS A 206 11.83 29.86 12.02
N ALA A 207 13.06 30.22 11.68
CA ALA A 207 13.39 30.80 10.37
C ALA A 207 14.70 30.27 9.80
N ASP A 208 14.80 30.26 8.47
CA ASP A 208 16.02 29.93 7.75
C ASP A 208 16.96 31.13 7.73
N LEU A 209 18.10 30.99 8.42
CA LEU A 209 19.12 32.02 8.49
C LEU A 209 19.66 32.37 7.09
N CYS A 210 19.76 31.38 6.19
CA CYS A 210 20.18 31.59 4.80
C CYS A 210 19.16 32.42 4.01
N ALA A 211 17.89 32.41 4.38
CA ALA A 211 16.86 33.21 3.73
C ALA A 211 16.84 34.66 4.21
N VAL A 212 17.34 34.94 5.42
CA VAL A 212 17.40 36.30 5.98
C VAL A 212 18.49 37.14 5.31
N GLN A 213 19.67 36.55 5.02
CA GLN A 213 20.75 37.20 4.28
C GLN A 213 21.28 36.32 3.13
N PRO A 214 20.53 36.13 2.03
CA PRO A 214 20.90 35.18 0.97
C PRO A 214 22.28 35.40 0.34
N ALA A 215 22.67 36.67 0.15
CA ALA A 215 23.97 37.03 -0.41
C ALA A 215 25.14 36.54 0.48
N ALA A 216 24.98 36.62 1.81
CA ALA A 216 26.01 36.17 2.73
C ALA A 216 26.22 34.65 2.67
N PHE A 217 25.22 33.87 2.25
CA PHE A 217 25.30 32.41 2.19
C PHE A 217 25.62 31.84 0.80
N GLU A 218 26.02 32.68 -0.17
CA GLU A 218 26.36 32.22 -1.53
C GLU A 218 27.50 31.20 -1.54
N HIS A 219 28.51 31.38 -0.67
CA HIS A 219 29.67 30.50 -0.54
C HIS A 219 29.55 29.45 0.58
N PHE A 220 28.38 29.37 1.23
CA PHE A 220 28.11 28.42 2.30
C PHE A 220 27.80 27.02 1.75
N SER A 221 28.60 26.02 2.13
CA SER A 221 28.43 24.62 1.70
C SER A 221 28.49 23.67 2.90
N VAL A 222 27.78 22.55 2.84
CA VAL A 222 28.00 21.41 3.79
C VAL A 222 28.75 20.27 3.11
N ARG A 223 29.01 20.41 1.80
CA ARG A 223 29.51 19.32 0.96
C ARG A 223 30.99 19.39 0.71
N PHE A 224 31.60 20.55 0.47
CA PHE A 224 33.01 20.61 0.10
C PHE A 224 33.75 21.66 0.92
N PRO A 225 34.93 21.33 1.47
CA PRO A 225 35.73 22.30 2.20
C PRO A 225 36.43 23.30 1.26
N TYR A 226 36.75 24.46 1.81
CA TYR A 226 37.63 25.48 1.24
C TYR A 226 38.98 25.42 1.96
N LEU A 227 40.08 25.60 1.22
CA LEU A 227 41.40 25.74 1.81
C LEU A 227 41.58 27.18 2.32
N TRP A 228 41.79 27.34 3.61
CA TRP A 228 41.95 28.63 4.28
C TRP A 228 43.41 28.85 4.71
N PRO A 229 43.98 30.06 4.51
CA PRO A 229 43.34 31.31 4.06
C PRO A 229 43.30 31.52 2.53
N ASP A 230 43.80 30.61 1.71
CA ASP A 230 43.96 30.82 0.27
C ASP A 230 42.65 31.23 -0.44
N ALA A 231 41.54 30.59 -0.07
CA ALA A 231 40.22 30.90 -0.61
C ALA A 231 39.71 32.31 -0.23
N ALA A 232 40.25 32.94 0.82
CA ALA A 232 39.81 34.26 1.28
C ALA A 232 40.06 35.37 0.25
N ALA A 233 41.08 35.21 -0.61
CA ALA A 233 41.41 36.19 -1.64
C ALA A 233 40.48 36.13 -2.86
N GLU A 234 39.78 35.01 -3.06
CA GLU A 234 38.91 34.78 -4.21
C GLU A 234 37.43 34.94 -3.89
N ILE A 235 37.06 34.76 -2.62
CA ILE A 235 35.67 34.90 -2.16
C ILE A 235 35.37 36.39 -1.93
N PRO A 236 34.25 36.94 -2.47
CA PRO A 236 33.88 38.33 -2.27
C PRO A 236 33.72 38.72 -0.79
N ASP A 237 33.82 40.02 -0.53
CA ASP A 237 33.44 40.61 0.76
C ASP A 237 31.97 40.27 1.10
N GLY A 238 31.67 40.11 2.39
CA GLY A 238 30.32 39.90 2.88
C GLY A 238 29.78 38.48 2.82
N CYS A 239 30.65 37.45 2.76
CA CYS A 239 30.25 36.05 2.68
C CYS A 239 30.52 35.26 3.98
N VAL A 240 29.72 34.23 4.19
CA VAL A 240 29.87 33.16 5.18
C VAL A 240 30.40 31.92 4.47
N VAL A 241 31.57 31.45 4.88
CA VAL A 241 32.30 30.36 4.23
C VAL A 241 32.37 29.17 5.17
N HIS A 242 31.86 28.03 4.71
CA HIS A 242 31.89 26.79 5.46
C HIS A 242 31.93 25.58 4.51
N PRO A 243 32.65 24.49 4.87
CA PRO A 243 33.71 24.47 5.88
C PRO A 243 35.01 25.09 5.32
N ALA A 244 35.63 25.99 6.06
CA ALA A 244 36.91 26.63 5.73
C ALA A 244 38.02 26.05 6.62
N LEU A 245 38.87 25.21 6.03
CA LEU A 245 39.84 24.37 6.74
C LEU A 245 41.28 24.78 6.40
N TYR A 246 42.18 24.73 7.38
CA TYR A 246 43.62 24.86 7.15
C TYR A 246 44.18 23.58 6.52
N ALA A 247 45.36 23.68 5.88
CA ALA A 247 45.98 22.64 5.05
C ALA A 247 45.82 21.20 5.58
N ASP A 248 46.25 20.91 6.82
CA ASP A 248 46.22 19.54 7.37
C ASP A 248 44.79 18.97 7.50
N ASP A 249 43.84 19.79 7.96
CA ASP A 249 42.43 19.39 8.10
C ASP A 249 41.75 19.31 6.72
N PHE A 250 42.12 20.20 5.80
CA PHE A 250 41.62 20.23 4.42
C PHE A 250 41.99 18.94 3.68
N GLU A 251 43.26 18.52 3.73
CA GLU A 251 43.73 17.31 3.05
C GLU A 251 42.97 16.05 3.52
N GLN A 252 42.75 15.92 4.82
CA GLN A 252 41.99 14.80 5.40
C GLN A 252 40.50 14.84 5.03
N ALA A 253 39.87 16.02 5.06
CA ALA A 253 38.47 16.19 4.71
C ALA A 253 38.22 15.97 3.21
N PHE A 254 39.08 16.53 2.36
CA PHE A 254 39.01 16.43 0.90
C PHE A 254 39.19 14.99 0.42
N SER A 255 40.21 14.28 0.94
CA SER A 255 40.50 12.89 0.58
C SER A 255 39.33 11.95 0.90
N ARG A 256 38.66 12.14 2.04
CA ARG A 256 37.48 11.34 2.43
C ARG A 256 36.30 11.55 1.46
N LYS A 257 36.06 12.78 1.02
CA LYS A 257 34.92 13.13 0.17
C LYS A 257 35.14 12.77 -1.30
N LEU A 258 36.36 12.87 -1.79
CA LEU A 258 36.71 12.45 -3.16
C LEU A 258 36.39 10.97 -3.43
N GLY A 259 36.61 10.10 -2.43
CA GLY A 259 36.27 8.67 -2.53
C GLY A 259 34.78 8.37 -2.70
N ALA A 260 33.89 9.29 -2.30
CA ALA A 260 32.43 9.14 -2.43
C ALA A 260 31.88 9.63 -3.78
N VAL A 261 32.59 10.55 -4.45
CA VAL A 261 32.14 11.24 -5.68
C VAL A 261 32.42 10.44 -6.97
N LEU A 262 33.31 9.45 -6.94
CA LEU A 262 33.69 8.63 -8.11
C LEU A 262 32.58 7.71 -8.68
N ASN A 263 31.31 7.92 -8.30
CA ASN A 263 30.12 7.23 -8.83
C ASN A 263 29.28 8.09 -9.81
N GLY A 264 29.66 9.33 -10.13
CA GLY A 264 28.87 10.21 -11.01
C GLY A 264 29.69 11.21 -11.84
N ALA A 265 29.48 11.24 -13.16
CA ALA A 265 30.26 12.06 -14.10
C ALA A 265 30.01 13.59 -14.00
N GLY A 266 28.90 14.01 -13.39
CA GLY A 266 28.54 15.44 -13.24
C GLY A 266 29.21 16.14 -12.05
N GLU A 267 29.42 15.42 -10.95
CA GLU A 267 29.99 15.98 -9.71
C GLU A 267 31.50 16.27 -9.85
N LEU A 268 32.22 15.45 -10.63
CA LEU A 268 33.64 15.65 -10.94
C LEU A 268 33.97 17.04 -11.52
N ARG A 269 33.09 17.61 -12.36
CA ARG A 269 33.28 18.96 -12.93
C ARG A 269 33.06 20.10 -11.92
N ARG A 270 32.27 19.86 -10.88
CA ARG A 270 32.03 20.83 -9.79
C ARG A 270 33.16 20.76 -8.76
N LEU A 271 33.65 19.55 -8.51
CA LEU A 271 34.79 19.24 -7.64
C LEU A 271 36.11 19.80 -8.20
N ALA A 272 36.32 19.70 -9.52
CA ALA A 272 37.45 20.32 -10.20
C ALA A 272 37.46 21.85 -10.03
N ARG A 273 36.30 22.51 -10.11
CA ARG A 273 36.21 23.99 -9.95
C ARG A 273 36.54 24.48 -8.54
N HIS A 274 36.11 23.78 -7.49
CA HIS A 274 36.38 24.22 -6.11
C HIS A 274 37.81 23.91 -5.66
N ALA A 275 38.46 22.90 -6.26
CA ALA A 275 39.82 22.51 -5.90
C ALA A 275 40.90 23.35 -6.63
N THR A 276 40.58 23.98 -7.77
CA THR A 276 41.52 24.78 -8.58
C THR A 276 41.48 26.30 -8.29
N CYS A 277 40.80 26.73 -7.23
CA CYS A 277 40.72 28.12 -6.75
C CYS A 277 42.02 28.58 -6.05
N GLY A 278 43.17 28.29 -6.64
CA GLY A 278 44.46 28.72 -6.12
C GLY A 278 45.42 29.06 -7.26
N THR A 279 46.05 30.22 -7.18
CA THR A 279 47.00 30.73 -8.17
C THR A 279 48.42 30.14 -8.03
N ASP A 280 48.68 29.38 -6.96
CA ASP A 280 49.97 28.73 -6.73
C ASP A 280 50.10 27.41 -7.55
N ALA A 281 51.16 27.32 -8.35
CA ALA A 281 51.51 26.12 -9.11
C ALA A 281 51.71 24.89 -8.20
N THR A 282 52.15 25.12 -6.96
CA THR A 282 52.36 24.08 -5.94
C THR A 282 51.02 23.51 -5.44
N HIS A 283 49.99 24.37 -5.33
CA HIS A 283 48.61 23.99 -4.97
C HIS A 283 47.96 23.13 -6.05
N ASN A 284 48.03 23.57 -7.32
CA ASN A 284 47.50 22.79 -8.44
C ASN A 284 48.20 21.43 -8.56
N ALA A 285 49.51 21.35 -8.35
CA ALA A 285 50.24 20.07 -8.36
C ALA A 285 49.79 19.13 -7.23
N ARG A 286 49.58 19.63 -6.01
CA ARG A 286 49.10 18.82 -4.87
C ARG A 286 47.66 18.33 -5.05
N VAL A 287 46.76 19.18 -5.52
CA VAL A 287 45.36 18.82 -5.80
C VAL A 287 45.29 17.76 -6.91
N GLN A 288 46.08 17.92 -7.98
CA GLN A 288 46.17 16.92 -9.05
C GLN A 288 46.74 15.59 -8.55
N ALA A 289 47.75 15.61 -7.68
CA ALA A 289 48.29 14.40 -7.06
C ALA A 289 47.24 13.66 -6.21
N LEU A 290 46.44 14.38 -5.42
CA LEU A 290 45.34 13.81 -4.62
C LEU A 290 44.21 13.23 -5.49
N LEU A 291 43.87 13.90 -6.60
CA LEU A 291 42.94 13.37 -7.61
C LEU A 291 43.46 12.06 -8.21
N GLN A 292 44.74 12.02 -8.58
CA GLN A 292 45.41 10.84 -9.14
C GLN A 292 45.41 9.66 -8.15
N GLN A 293 45.69 9.93 -6.87
CA GLN A 293 45.72 8.92 -5.82
C GLN A 293 44.32 8.37 -5.51
N GLY A 294 43.28 9.22 -5.50
CA GLY A 294 41.88 8.81 -5.34
C GLY A 294 41.39 7.90 -6.46
N ILE A 295 41.75 8.21 -7.72
CA ILE A 295 41.45 7.38 -8.89
C ILE A 295 42.17 6.02 -8.80
N THR A 296 43.44 6.03 -8.42
CA THR A 296 44.26 4.81 -8.28
C THR A 296 43.67 3.84 -7.24
N ASN A 297 43.26 4.36 -6.08
CA ASN A 297 42.62 3.57 -5.01
C ASN A 297 41.26 2.99 -5.42
N TRP A 298 40.52 3.69 -6.29
CA TRP A 298 39.24 3.21 -6.83
C TRP A 298 39.43 2.02 -7.79
N PHE A 299 40.42 2.09 -8.70
CA PHE A 299 40.75 0.98 -9.59
C PHE A 299 41.20 -0.27 -8.82
N ALA A 300 42.00 -0.09 -7.76
CA ALA A 300 42.43 -1.20 -6.89
C ALA A 300 41.26 -1.89 -6.15
N ARG A 301 40.21 -1.16 -5.77
CA ARG A 301 39.02 -1.71 -5.07
C ARG A 301 38.05 -2.43 -6.01
N ASN A 302 37.86 -1.93 -7.23
CA ASN A 302 36.86 -2.48 -8.16
C ASN A 302 37.37 -3.63 -9.03
N HIS A 303 38.67 -3.87 -9.12
CA HIS A 303 39.22 -5.04 -9.82
C HIS A 303 38.96 -6.39 -9.11
N LYS A 304 38.43 -6.40 -7.88
CA LYS A 304 38.06 -7.63 -7.14
C LYS A 304 36.62 -8.13 -7.35
N LYS A 305 35.76 -7.41 -8.08
CA LYS A 305 34.39 -7.86 -8.40
C LYS A 305 34.20 -7.97 -9.90
N GLY A 306 34.62 -9.11 -10.44
CA GLY A 306 34.44 -9.47 -11.84
C GLY A 306 32.97 -9.73 -12.22
N THR A 307 32.59 -9.13 -13.35
CA THR A 307 31.70 -9.65 -14.40
C THR A 307 30.20 -9.90 -14.10
N LYS A 308 29.34 -9.00 -14.61
CA LYS A 308 28.33 -9.31 -15.64
C LYS A 308 27.86 -8.03 -16.38
N LYS A 309 28.16 -7.98 -17.68
CA LYS A 309 27.56 -7.12 -18.73
C LYS A 309 26.05 -7.40 -18.82
N GLY A 310 25.11 -6.60 -19.31
CA GLY A 310 24.98 -5.32 -20.03
C GLY A 310 23.46 -5.22 -20.33
N THR A 311 22.81 -4.05 -20.42
CA THR A 311 22.62 -3.28 -21.66
C THR A 311 22.05 -1.89 -21.36
N THR A 312 22.52 -0.93 -22.14
CA THR A 312 22.11 0.49 -22.21
C THR A 312 20.73 0.71 -22.83
N LYS A 313 19.97 1.68 -22.29
CA LYS A 313 19.06 2.53 -23.09
C LYS A 313 19.21 3.99 -22.63
N LYS A 314 19.54 4.87 -23.57
CA LYS A 314 19.41 6.34 -23.50
C LYS A 314 17.99 6.71 -23.93
N GLY A 315 17.44 7.77 -23.34
CA GLY A 315 16.22 8.42 -23.82
C GLY A 315 15.45 9.06 -22.67
N THR A 316 15.51 10.38 -22.63
CA THR A 316 14.77 11.33 -21.80
C THR A 316 13.30 10.97 -21.59
N ASP A 317 12.86 10.93 -20.33
CA ASP A 317 11.59 11.50 -19.88
C ASP A 317 11.64 11.82 -18.38
N LEU A 318 11.23 13.05 -18.06
CA LEU A 318 11.05 13.60 -16.73
C LEU A 318 9.81 12.97 -16.08
N PHE A 319 9.98 11.88 -15.33
CA PHE A 319 9.04 11.48 -14.30
C PHE A 319 9.84 11.13 -13.05
N PHE A 320 9.87 12.06 -12.09
CA PHE A 320 10.33 11.76 -10.74
C PHE A 320 9.27 10.88 -10.09
N GLU A 321 9.44 9.56 -10.20
CA GLU A 321 8.72 8.59 -9.38
C GLU A 321 8.99 8.88 -7.90
N GLU A 322 7.90 9.10 -7.16
CA GLU A 322 7.85 9.26 -5.72
C GLU A 322 8.57 8.10 -5.02
N LYS A 323 9.70 8.42 -4.40
CA LYS A 323 10.29 7.57 -3.37
C LYS A 323 10.14 8.31 -2.04
N ILE A 324 9.16 7.90 -1.22
CA ILE A 324 8.89 8.41 0.16
C ILE A 324 9.23 7.39 1.29
N ASN A 325 10.30 7.54 2.13
CA ASN A 325 10.76 6.73 3.32
C ASN A 325 10.21 7.62 4.39
N LEU A 326 9.27 7.29 5.27
CA LEU A 326 9.06 6.11 6.11
C LEU A 326 9.96 6.00 7.34
N SER A 327 9.27 5.97 8.47
CA SER A 327 9.75 5.73 9.82
C SER A 327 10.22 4.28 9.91
N PRO A 328 11.39 3.98 10.50
CA PRO A 328 12.10 2.72 10.26
C PRO A 328 11.78 1.60 11.27
N PHE A 329 10.79 1.76 12.15
CA PHE A 329 10.52 0.83 13.24
C PHE A 329 9.04 0.43 13.32
N CYS A 330 8.79 -0.85 13.61
CA CYS A 330 7.55 -1.28 14.27
C CYS A 330 7.87 -1.65 15.73
N THR A 331 6.87 -1.66 16.61
CA THR A 331 7.08 -1.98 18.03
C THR A 331 6.40 -3.29 18.38
N ARG A 332 7.14 -4.26 18.90
CA ARG A 332 6.59 -5.53 19.38
C ARG A 332 6.32 -5.48 20.87
N HIS A 333 5.14 -5.94 21.26
CA HIS A 333 4.71 -6.04 22.65
C HIS A 333 4.31 -7.46 22.96
N GLU A 334 4.68 -7.97 24.13
CA GLU A 334 4.10 -9.21 24.66
C GLU A 334 2.77 -8.89 25.38
N ILE A 335 1.79 -9.78 25.25
CA ILE A 335 0.44 -9.61 25.81
C ILE A 335 0.40 -10.23 27.21
N HIS A 336 0.24 -9.40 28.25
CA HIS A 336 0.15 -9.87 29.64
C HIS A 336 -1.28 -9.84 30.21
N ALA A 337 -2.19 -9.10 29.58
CA ALA A 337 -3.60 -9.04 29.98
C ALA A 337 -4.51 -8.90 28.76
N ARG A 338 -5.78 -9.28 28.93
CA ARG A 338 -6.81 -9.22 27.89
C ARG A 338 -8.11 -8.74 28.50
N ALA A 339 -8.68 -7.67 27.96
CA ALA A 339 -9.93 -7.11 28.46
C ALA A 339 -10.84 -6.76 27.29
N LYS A 340 -11.90 -7.55 27.10
CA LYS A 340 -12.84 -7.35 26.00
C LYS A 340 -14.26 -7.77 26.38
N ALA A 341 -15.24 -6.93 26.09
CA ALA A 341 -16.64 -7.29 26.25
C ALA A 341 -17.03 -8.38 25.24
N PRO A 342 -17.91 -9.34 25.59
CA PRO A 342 -18.36 -10.37 24.66
C PRO A 342 -18.90 -9.76 23.36
N LEU A 343 -18.46 -10.27 22.21
CA LEU A 343 -18.87 -9.83 20.87
C LEU A 343 -18.44 -8.40 20.47
N ALA A 344 -17.69 -7.70 21.32
CA ALA A 344 -17.13 -6.41 20.97
C ALA A 344 -16.20 -6.52 19.75
N GLN A 345 -16.08 -5.42 19.01
CA GLN A 345 -15.14 -5.33 17.92
C GLN A 345 -13.70 -5.24 18.43
N ALA A 346 -12.73 -5.57 17.57
CA ALA A 346 -11.31 -5.37 17.79
C ALA A 346 -11.01 -3.89 18.00
N ALA A 347 -10.33 -3.60 19.10
CA ALA A 347 -9.93 -2.26 19.48
C ALA A 347 -8.48 -2.25 19.99
N PRO A 348 -7.76 -1.11 19.87
CA PRO A 348 -6.39 -1.00 20.36
C PRO A 348 -6.22 -1.32 21.85
N GLY A 349 -7.27 -1.08 22.65
CA GLY A 349 -7.28 -1.33 24.10
C GLY A 349 -7.61 -2.77 24.52
N ASP A 350 -7.82 -3.70 23.58
CA ASP A 350 -8.18 -5.10 23.92
C ASP A 350 -7.06 -5.84 24.66
N PHE A 351 -5.81 -5.41 24.48
CA PHE A 351 -4.61 -6.05 25.03
C PHE A 351 -3.91 -5.16 26.04
N GLY A 352 -3.58 -5.72 27.21
CA GLY A 352 -2.57 -5.17 28.11
C GLY A 352 -1.19 -5.53 27.59
N LEU A 353 -0.47 -4.51 27.13
CA LEU A 353 0.82 -4.65 26.45
C LEU A 353 1.98 -4.36 27.39
N ALA A 354 2.95 -5.28 27.44
CA ALA A 354 4.21 -5.04 28.11
C ALA A 354 5.00 -3.91 27.39
N PRO A 355 6.05 -3.33 28.03
CA PRO A 355 6.93 -2.38 27.37
C PRO A 355 7.38 -2.91 26.00
N GLY A 356 7.20 -2.07 24.98
CA GLY A 356 7.41 -2.48 23.59
C GLY A 356 8.89 -2.52 23.22
N VAL A 357 9.28 -3.53 22.45
CA VAL A 357 10.60 -3.69 21.87
C VAL A 357 10.57 -3.20 20.42
N PRO A 358 11.32 -2.14 20.06
CA PRO A 358 11.41 -1.69 18.67
C PRO A 358 12.07 -2.74 17.78
N ILE A 359 11.48 -3.01 16.62
CA ILE A 359 12.01 -3.89 15.59
C ILE A 359 12.41 -3.03 14.37
N PRO A 360 13.71 -2.95 14.03
CA PRO A 360 14.19 -2.22 12.87
C PRO A 360 13.86 -2.93 11.56
N LEU A 361 13.55 -2.15 10.52
CA LEU A 361 13.45 -2.66 9.15
C LEU A 361 14.83 -2.71 8.52
N ALA A 362 15.14 -3.84 7.89
CA ALA A 362 16.38 -4.01 7.14
C ALA A 362 16.53 -2.94 6.03
N LYS A 363 17.70 -2.30 5.99
CA LYS A 363 18.11 -1.43 4.87
C LYS A 363 18.69 -2.32 3.77
N LYS A 364 18.35 -2.07 2.50
CA LYS A 364 18.93 -2.79 1.36
C LYS A 364 20.44 -2.49 1.28
N GLY A 365 21.29 -3.51 1.45
CA GLY A 365 22.72 -3.44 1.07
C GLY A 365 23.80 -3.50 2.17
N THR A 366 23.47 -3.88 3.42
CA THR A 366 24.49 -4.22 4.44
C THR A 366 24.25 -5.63 4.96
N ASP A 367 25.27 -6.50 4.84
CA ASP A 367 25.27 -7.95 5.18
C ASP A 367 25.15 -8.25 6.69
N LEU A 368 24.38 -7.46 7.44
CA LEU A 368 24.05 -7.72 8.85
C LEU A 368 22.53 -7.79 9.13
N PHE A 369 21.68 -7.76 8.07
CA PHE A 369 20.22 -7.75 8.18
C PHE A 369 19.55 -8.47 6.99
N SER A 370 19.81 -9.76 6.81
CA SER A 370 19.29 -10.55 5.69
C SER A 370 17.83 -11.02 5.84
N GLU A 371 17.17 -10.77 6.97
CA GLU A 371 15.77 -11.14 7.15
C GLU A 371 14.89 -9.89 7.06
N LYS A 372 14.10 -9.78 5.98
CA LYS A 372 12.90 -8.93 5.99
C LYS A 372 12.11 -9.28 7.25
N ILE A 373 11.46 -8.31 7.91
CA ILE A 373 10.49 -8.63 8.96
C ILE A 373 9.48 -9.59 8.34
N ASN A 374 9.54 -10.84 8.77
CA ASN A 374 8.61 -11.84 8.28
C ASN A 374 7.26 -11.54 8.93
N LEU A 375 6.39 -10.84 8.21
CA LEU A 375 5.00 -10.62 8.63
C LEU A 375 4.16 -11.89 8.52
N SER A 376 4.68 -13.00 7.97
CA SER A 376 3.88 -14.22 7.78
C SER A 376 3.21 -14.78 9.04
N PRO A 377 3.70 -14.62 10.29
CA PRO A 377 2.95 -15.06 11.45
C PRO A 377 1.96 -14.01 11.95
N PHE A 378 2.00 -12.77 11.44
CA PHE A 378 1.27 -11.62 11.96
C PHE A 378 0.17 -11.18 11.01
N LEU A 379 -1.08 -11.21 11.46
CA LEU A 379 -2.22 -10.70 10.68
C LEU A 379 -2.77 -9.41 11.31
N PRO A 380 -3.29 -8.47 10.50
CA PRO A 380 -3.95 -7.28 11.01
C PRO A 380 -5.13 -7.64 11.93
N TYR A 381 -5.14 -7.05 13.12
CA TYR A 381 -6.22 -7.19 14.10
C TYR A 381 -7.15 -5.97 14.09
N CYS A 382 -6.60 -4.77 14.23
CA CYS A 382 -7.31 -3.51 14.12
C CYS A 382 -6.37 -2.36 13.71
N PHE A 383 -6.96 -1.20 13.38
CA PHE A 383 -6.23 0.05 13.14
C PHE A 383 -6.51 1.03 14.27
N ASP A 384 -5.46 1.62 14.82
CA ASP A 384 -5.49 2.69 15.80
C ASP A 384 -5.55 4.02 15.05
N TYR A 385 -6.76 4.55 14.87
CA TYR A 385 -7.01 5.77 14.09
C TYR A 385 -6.41 7.02 14.74
N GLU A 386 -6.29 7.05 16.06
CA GLU A 386 -5.70 8.18 16.80
C GLU A 386 -4.19 8.23 16.59
N ARG A 387 -3.54 7.06 16.60
CA ARG A 387 -2.07 6.97 16.45
C ARG A 387 -1.61 6.73 15.02
N GLY A 388 -2.51 6.40 14.10
CA GLY A 388 -2.17 6.10 12.71
C GLY A 388 -1.40 4.78 12.54
N GLU A 389 -1.65 3.79 13.39
CA GLU A 389 -0.89 2.54 13.45
C GLU A 389 -1.79 1.32 13.28
N PHE A 390 -1.31 0.31 12.57
CA PHE A 390 -1.87 -1.02 12.63
C PHE A 390 -1.44 -1.75 13.89
N LEU A 391 -2.36 -2.52 14.47
CA LEU A 391 -2.04 -3.59 15.39
C LEU A 391 -2.12 -4.90 14.62
N LEU A 392 -0.98 -5.54 14.41
CA LEU A 392 -0.90 -6.91 13.91
C LEU A 392 -0.67 -7.83 15.11
N VAL A 393 -1.25 -9.02 15.06
CA VAL A 393 -1.12 -10.01 16.14
C VAL A 393 -0.65 -11.33 15.58
N ASP A 394 0.18 -12.06 16.32
CA ASP A 394 0.55 -13.40 15.89
C ASP A 394 -0.71 -14.27 15.81
N THR A 395 -0.90 -14.89 14.66
CA THR A 395 -2.13 -15.62 14.32
C THR A 395 -1.76 -17.04 13.88
N PRO A 396 -1.83 -18.03 14.79
CA PRO A 396 -1.58 -19.43 14.44
C PRO A 396 -2.53 -19.91 13.35
N ARG A 397 -2.09 -20.84 12.47
CA ARG A 397 -2.97 -21.38 11.39
C ARG A 397 -4.29 -21.96 11.92
N ALA A 398 -4.29 -22.60 13.09
CA ALA A 398 -5.50 -23.12 13.72
C ALA A 398 -6.56 -22.02 14.03
N ALA A 399 -6.18 -20.75 14.07
CA ALA A 399 -7.11 -19.63 14.24
C ALA A 399 -8.01 -19.43 13.00
N LEU A 400 -7.60 -19.91 11.82
CA LEU A 400 -8.36 -19.80 10.58
C LEU A 400 -9.54 -20.78 10.53
N ASP A 401 -9.46 -21.90 11.26
CA ASP A 401 -10.53 -22.90 11.36
C ASP A 401 -11.71 -22.41 12.23
N GLU A 402 -11.50 -21.35 13.01
CA GLU A 402 -12.50 -20.76 13.89
C GLU A 402 -13.49 -19.87 13.11
N PRO A 403 -14.79 -19.90 13.44
CA PRO A 403 -15.80 -19.10 12.73
C PRO A 403 -15.56 -17.59 12.76
N PHE A 404 -14.83 -17.10 13.77
CA PHE A 404 -14.57 -15.67 14.01
C PHE A 404 -13.08 -15.45 14.26
N LEU A 405 -12.34 -15.14 13.19
CA LEU A 405 -10.89 -14.99 13.23
C LEU A 405 -10.43 -14.00 14.32
N TYR A 406 -11.10 -12.86 14.44
CA TYR A 406 -10.74 -11.86 15.45
C TYR A 406 -10.89 -12.35 16.90
N GLN A 407 -11.83 -13.27 17.18
CA GLN A 407 -11.96 -13.86 18.52
C GLN A 407 -10.84 -14.86 18.78
N ALA A 408 -10.46 -15.63 17.76
CA ALA A 408 -9.32 -16.53 17.82
C ALA A 408 -8.02 -15.75 18.01
N GLN A 409 -7.80 -14.68 17.24
CA GLN A 409 -6.69 -13.73 17.39
C GLN A 409 -6.62 -13.17 18.82
N PHE A 410 -7.73 -12.64 19.35
CA PHE A 410 -7.78 -12.12 20.71
C PHE A 410 -7.36 -13.17 21.76
N ARG A 411 -7.81 -14.42 21.61
CA ARG A 411 -7.56 -15.50 22.57
C ARG A 411 -6.16 -16.11 22.43
N LEU A 412 -5.67 -16.26 21.21
CA LEU A 412 -4.48 -17.07 20.90
C LEU A 412 -3.20 -16.26 20.72
N ALA A 413 -3.30 -14.97 20.34
CA ALA A 413 -2.11 -14.14 20.11
C ALA A 413 -1.27 -14.03 21.39
N GLY A 414 0.04 -14.25 21.30
CA GLY A 414 0.99 -13.99 22.38
C GLY A 414 1.54 -12.57 22.40
N SER A 415 1.53 -11.89 21.24
CA SER A 415 2.24 -10.65 20.97
C SER A 415 1.49 -9.74 19.98
N VAL A 416 1.78 -8.44 20.07
CA VAL A 416 1.25 -7.40 19.16
C VAL A 416 2.40 -6.65 18.52
N LEU A 417 2.36 -6.50 17.20
CA LEU A 417 3.16 -5.53 16.45
C LEU A 417 2.35 -4.27 16.20
N ARG A 418 2.85 -3.13 16.69
CA ARG A 418 2.38 -1.80 16.30
C ARG A 418 3.17 -1.31 15.10
N VAL A 419 2.51 -1.11 13.98
CA VAL A 419 3.13 -0.76 12.70
C VAL A 419 2.50 0.53 12.18
N PRO A 420 3.23 1.66 12.12
CA PRO A 420 2.72 2.89 11.53
C PRO A 420 2.20 2.67 10.10
N LEU A 421 1.10 3.31 9.73
CA LEU A 421 0.51 3.21 8.39
C LEU A 421 1.54 3.44 7.26
N PRO A 422 2.38 4.48 7.31
CA PRO A 422 3.39 4.69 6.28
C PRO A 422 4.31 3.47 6.15
N LEU A 423 4.71 2.88 7.28
CA LEU A 423 5.52 1.67 7.30
C LEU A 423 4.79 0.46 6.70
N MET A 424 3.53 0.27 7.08
CA MET A 424 2.73 -0.83 6.57
C MET A 424 2.63 -0.81 5.03
N ARG A 425 2.60 0.38 4.40
CA ARG A 425 2.65 0.51 2.93
C ARG A 425 3.91 -0.10 2.35
N THR A 426 5.10 0.27 2.83
CA THR A 426 6.34 -0.33 2.30
C THR A 426 6.49 -1.81 2.60
N LEU A 427 5.97 -2.29 3.72
CA LEU A 427 5.97 -3.73 4.00
C LEU A 427 5.09 -4.51 3.00
N THR A 428 4.08 -3.87 2.43
CA THR A 428 3.10 -4.48 1.53
C THR A 428 3.31 -4.15 0.04
N GLU A 429 4.09 -3.11 -0.29
CA GLU A 429 4.45 -2.68 -1.65
C GLU A 429 5.11 -3.78 -2.53
N GLY A 430 5.73 -4.80 -1.91
CA GLY A 430 6.31 -5.95 -2.62
C GLY A 430 5.41 -7.19 -2.74
N ALA A 431 4.28 -7.22 -2.04
CA ALA A 431 3.30 -8.32 -2.09
C ALA A 431 2.36 -8.20 -3.30
N ALA A 432 2.29 -7.02 -3.92
CA ALA A 432 1.53 -6.78 -5.15
C ALA A 432 2.05 -7.56 -6.38
N GLY A 433 3.21 -8.21 -6.28
CA GLY A 433 3.75 -9.14 -7.30
C GLY A 433 3.32 -10.60 -7.12
N ALA A 434 2.52 -10.93 -6.09
CA ALA A 434 1.98 -12.28 -5.91
C ALA A 434 0.74 -12.50 -6.81
N GLY A 435 1.02 -12.72 -8.09
CA GLY A 435 0.22 -13.43 -9.10
C GLY A 435 -1.30 -13.28 -9.11
N ASP A 436 -1.83 -12.52 -10.09
CA ASP A 436 -2.96 -12.89 -10.97
C ASP A 436 -4.28 -13.42 -10.34
N GLN A 437 -4.50 -13.26 -9.03
CA GLN A 437 -5.66 -13.81 -8.33
C GLN A 437 -6.30 -12.73 -7.45
N ASP A 438 -7.26 -12.01 -8.03
CA ASP A 438 -8.08 -11.05 -7.30
C ASP A 438 -8.77 -11.71 -6.08
N PRO A 439 -8.80 -11.03 -4.90
CA PRO A 439 -9.39 -11.60 -3.70
C PRO A 439 -10.91 -11.77 -3.86
N VAL A 440 -11.45 -12.74 -3.12
CA VAL A 440 -12.90 -12.96 -3.01
C VAL A 440 -13.41 -12.26 -1.75
N LEU A 441 -14.31 -11.31 -1.92
CA LEU A 441 -14.90 -10.52 -0.83
C LEU A 441 -16.35 -10.94 -0.62
N VAL A 442 -16.63 -11.53 0.54
CA VAL A 442 -17.97 -12.00 0.89
C VAL A 442 -18.63 -11.06 1.89
N PHE A 443 -19.54 -10.23 1.39
CA PHE A 443 -20.45 -9.39 2.18
C PHE A 443 -21.67 -10.21 2.62
N SER A 444 -22.37 -9.77 3.67
CA SER A 444 -23.54 -10.50 4.15
C SER A 444 -24.54 -9.67 4.95
N ILE A 445 -25.74 -10.21 5.15
CA ILE A 445 -26.72 -9.67 6.11
C ILE A 445 -26.39 -10.02 7.59
N GLY A 446 -25.29 -10.72 7.84
CA GLY A 446 -24.87 -11.16 9.18
C GLY A 446 -25.58 -12.44 9.63
N ARG A 447 -25.00 -13.13 10.63
CA ARG A 447 -25.51 -14.42 11.18
C ARG A 447 -25.78 -15.49 10.11
N CYS A 448 -24.94 -15.51 9.07
CA CYS A 448 -24.96 -16.50 8.00
C CYS A 448 -23.51 -16.87 7.61
N GLY A 449 -23.23 -18.17 7.46
CA GLY A 449 -22.03 -18.69 6.80
C GLY A 449 -20.69 -18.72 7.55
N SER A 450 -20.48 -18.11 8.73
CA SER A 450 -19.12 -17.98 9.31
C SER A 450 -18.42 -19.33 9.56
N THR A 451 -19.13 -20.30 10.14
CA THR A 451 -18.65 -21.67 10.40
C THR A 451 -18.36 -22.45 9.12
N LEU A 452 -19.09 -22.15 8.05
CA LEU A 452 -18.93 -22.80 6.76
C LEU A 452 -17.68 -22.26 6.05
N PHE A 453 -17.50 -20.94 6.09
CA PHE A 453 -16.34 -20.26 5.53
C PHE A 453 -15.04 -20.58 6.25
N SER A 454 -15.03 -20.76 7.57
CA SER A 454 -13.81 -21.18 8.29
C SER A 454 -13.38 -22.60 7.92
N ARG A 455 -14.33 -23.49 7.57
CA ARG A 455 -14.03 -24.86 7.12
C ARG A 455 -13.61 -24.98 5.66
N LEU A 456 -14.05 -24.06 4.80
CA LEU A 456 -13.66 -24.02 3.39
C LEU A 456 -12.14 -23.88 3.18
N GLY A 457 -11.45 -23.18 4.09
CA GLY A 457 -10.01 -22.93 4.01
C GLY A 457 -9.12 -24.15 4.30
N ALA A 458 -9.65 -25.19 4.94
CA ALA A 458 -8.86 -26.37 5.33
C ALA A 458 -8.69 -27.40 4.19
N VAL A 459 -9.56 -27.36 3.17
CA VAL A 459 -9.73 -28.49 2.23
C VAL A 459 -9.87 -28.05 0.75
N SER A 460 -9.82 -26.75 0.48
CA SER A 460 -9.74 -26.20 -0.88
C SER A 460 -8.44 -25.42 -1.03
N GLY A 461 -7.87 -25.31 -2.24
CA GLY A 461 -6.74 -24.40 -2.52
C GLY A 461 -7.09 -22.91 -2.37
N LEU A 462 -7.88 -22.56 -1.34
CA LEU A 462 -8.28 -21.24 -0.91
C LEU A 462 -7.82 -21.02 0.53
N VAL A 463 -7.28 -19.85 0.81
CA VAL A 463 -7.06 -19.40 2.19
C VAL A 463 -8.24 -18.52 2.60
N SER A 464 -9.07 -19.04 3.51
CA SER A 464 -10.29 -18.38 3.98
C SER A 464 -10.07 -17.67 5.32
N TYR A 465 -10.43 -16.39 5.37
CA TYR A 465 -10.42 -15.58 6.59
C TYR A 465 -11.85 -15.17 6.94
N SER A 466 -12.42 -15.77 7.98
CA SER A 466 -13.79 -15.50 8.42
C SER A 466 -13.84 -14.39 9.48
N GLU A 467 -14.48 -13.27 9.13
CA GLU A 467 -14.70 -12.10 9.97
C GLU A 467 -13.42 -11.47 10.59
N PRO A 468 -12.37 -11.16 9.80
CA PRO A 468 -11.27 -10.31 10.25
C PRO A 468 -11.77 -8.89 10.54
N ASP A 469 -11.61 -8.44 11.78
CA ASP A 469 -12.34 -7.27 12.28
C ASP A 469 -11.66 -5.92 11.97
N ILE A 470 -10.42 -5.94 11.47
CA ILE A 470 -9.74 -4.78 10.86
C ILE A 470 -10.64 -4.06 9.83
N PHE A 471 -11.40 -4.84 9.03
CA PHE A 471 -12.29 -4.31 8.01
C PHE A 471 -13.61 -3.75 8.57
N SER A 472 -13.99 -4.11 9.79
CA SER A 472 -15.12 -3.47 10.48
C SER A 472 -14.76 -2.05 10.91
N GLY A 473 -13.50 -1.82 11.29
CA GLY A 473 -12.97 -0.47 11.58
C GLY A 473 -13.16 0.46 10.39
N VAL A 474 -12.84 -0.02 9.18
CA VAL A 474 -13.10 0.72 7.93
C VAL A 474 -14.59 1.05 7.75
N GLY A 475 -15.49 0.14 8.11
CA GLY A 475 -16.94 0.40 8.14
C GLY A 475 -17.33 1.63 8.98
N ARG A 476 -16.71 1.76 10.15
CA ARG A 476 -16.98 2.85 11.12
C ARG A 476 -16.33 4.17 10.70
N TYR A 477 -15.08 4.11 10.27
CA TYR A 477 -14.26 5.29 9.94
C TYR A 477 -14.11 5.46 8.43
N ARG A 478 -15.16 5.14 7.68
CA ARG A 478 -15.16 5.11 6.20
C ARG A 478 -14.86 6.46 5.53
N ASP A 479 -15.01 7.54 6.29
CA ASP A 479 -14.76 8.92 5.86
C ASP A 479 -13.34 9.40 6.26
N ASP A 480 -12.54 8.56 6.93
CA ASP A 480 -11.14 8.88 7.25
C ASP A 480 -10.31 8.92 5.96
N PRO A 481 -9.49 9.97 5.74
CA PRO A 481 -8.71 10.13 4.52
C PRO A 481 -7.70 9.00 4.28
N ARG A 482 -7.34 8.22 5.31
CA ARG A 482 -6.40 7.10 5.23
C ARG A 482 -7.07 5.77 4.87
N THR A 483 -8.39 5.74 4.71
CA THR A 483 -9.17 4.50 4.55
C THR A 483 -8.70 3.64 3.38
N ALA A 484 -8.41 4.24 2.22
CA ALA A 484 -7.92 3.51 1.05
C ALA A 484 -6.61 2.78 1.36
N ASP A 485 -5.67 3.48 1.99
CA ASP A 485 -4.37 2.92 2.35
C ASP A 485 -4.50 1.83 3.41
N ILE A 486 -5.40 2.01 4.39
CA ILE A 486 -5.68 1.01 5.42
C ILE A 486 -6.20 -0.28 4.77
N LEU A 487 -7.15 -0.16 3.83
CA LEU A 487 -7.70 -1.29 3.08
C LEU A 487 -6.63 -2.03 2.28
N HIS A 488 -5.84 -1.31 1.49
CA HIS A 488 -4.78 -1.90 0.68
C HIS A 488 -3.72 -2.61 1.52
N CYS A 489 -3.26 -1.96 2.59
CA CYS A 489 -2.29 -2.53 3.51
C CYS A 489 -2.83 -3.78 4.22
N ALA A 490 -4.06 -3.72 4.73
CA ALA A 490 -4.68 -4.85 5.40
C ALA A 490 -4.83 -6.03 4.44
N MET A 491 -5.40 -5.81 3.24
CA MET A 491 -5.58 -6.86 2.23
C MET A 491 -4.26 -7.50 1.83
N SER A 492 -3.24 -6.69 1.55
CA SER A 492 -1.93 -7.16 1.14
C SER A 492 -1.27 -8.03 2.21
N ALA A 493 -1.52 -7.75 3.50
CA ALA A 493 -1.03 -8.60 4.58
C ALA A 493 -1.73 -9.98 4.61
N PHE A 494 -3.04 -10.03 4.38
CA PHE A 494 -3.77 -11.31 4.27
C PHE A 494 -3.33 -12.13 3.04
N VAL A 495 -3.05 -11.45 1.92
CA VAL A 495 -2.50 -12.08 0.70
C VAL A 495 -1.08 -12.60 0.95
N ALA A 496 -0.22 -11.79 1.56
CA ALA A 496 1.14 -12.21 1.90
C ALA A 496 1.17 -13.39 2.88
N HIS A 497 0.24 -13.43 3.84
CA HIS A 497 0.09 -14.55 4.77
C HIS A 497 -0.36 -15.84 4.09
N ALA A 498 -1.21 -15.75 3.06
CA ALA A 498 -1.66 -16.92 2.31
C ALA A 498 -0.49 -17.65 1.61
N GLY A 499 0.51 -16.91 1.12
CA GLY A 499 1.89 -17.39 0.97
C GLY A 499 2.18 -18.59 0.04
N VAL A 500 1.20 -19.13 -0.70
CA VAL A 500 1.42 -20.26 -1.62
C VAL A 500 1.09 -19.82 -3.05
N ALA A 501 1.99 -20.11 -3.98
CA ALA A 501 1.74 -19.91 -5.41
C ALA A 501 0.52 -20.75 -5.84
N GLY A 502 -0.58 -20.09 -6.21
CA GLY A 502 -1.79 -20.71 -6.76
C GLY A 502 -3.03 -20.73 -5.86
N GLU A 503 -2.96 -20.27 -4.61
CA GLU A 503 -4.13 -20.23 -3.71
C GLU A 503 -4.80 -18.84 -3.69
N ARG A 504 -6.13 -18.79 -3.87
CA ARG A 504 -6.89 -17.52 -3.85
C ARG A 504 -7.34 -17.18 -2.43
N VAL A 505 -7.23 -15.92 -2.04
CA VAL A 505 -7.70 -15.42 -0.73
C VAL A 505 -9.20 -15.15 -0.75
N CYS A 506 -9.91 -15.68 0.24
CA CYS A 506 -11.33 -15.42 0.46
C CYS A 506 -11.53 -14.76 1.82
N ILE A 507 -12.09 -13.54 1.85
CA ILE A 507 -12.38 -12.79 3.08
C ILE A 507 -13.88 -12.66 3.24
N LYS A 508 -14.41 -13.28 4.31
CA LYS A 508 -15.80 -13.10 4.70
C LYS A 508 -15.92 -11.96 5.71
N LEU A 509 -16.59 -10.88 5.30
CA LEU A 509 -16.71 -9.66 6.07
C LEU A 509 -17.90 -9.71 7.05
N ARG A 510 -17.81 -8.91 8.12
CA ARG A 510 -18.93 -8.70 9.03
C ARG A 510 -20.00 -7.84 8.35
N SER A 511 -21.26 -8.01 8.73
CA SER A 511 -22.37 -7.24 8.14
C SER A 511 -22.26 -5.73 8.36
N GLY A 512 -21.56 -5.28 9.41
CA GLY A 512 -21.26 -3.87 9.62
C GLY A 512 -20.44 -3.24 8.48
N THR A 513 -19.67 -4.03 7.74
CA THR A 513 -18.85 -3.58 6.61
C THR A 513 -19.68 -3.22 5.38
N ASN A 514 -20.97 -3.60 5.33
CA ASN A 514 -21.89 -3.20 4.24
C ASN A 514 -21.92 -1.67 4.05
N GLY A 515 -21.75 -0.90 5.12
CA GLY A 515 -21.71 0.57 5.07
C GLY A 515 -20.45 1.16 4.42
N ALA A 516 -19.40 0.37 4.19
CA ALA A 516 -18.16 0.81 3.54
C ALA A 516 -17.91 0.13 2.20
N ILE A 517 -18.91 -0.49 1.58
CA ILE A 517 -18.71 -1.22 0.32
C ILE A 517 -18.16 -0.33 -0.80
N ALA A 518 -18.50 0.97 -0.81
CA ALA A 518 -17.99 1.93 -1.79
C ALA A 518 -16.47 2.07 -1.70
N GLN A 519 -15.90 2.07 -0.49
CA GLN A 519 -14.46 2.10 -0.25
C GLN A 519 -13.80 0.80 -0.73
N PHE A 520 -14.45 -0.35 -0.55
CA PHE A 520 -13.95 -1.63 -1.09
C PHE A 520 -13.98 -1.64 -2.62
N ILE A 521 -15.05 -1.16 -3.24
CA ILE A 521 -15.18 -1.06 -4.71
C ILE A 521 -14.06 -0.17 -5.28
N ALA A 522 -13.80 0.98 -4.63
CA ALA A 522 -12.75 1.89 -5.04
C ALA A 522 -11.36 1.27 -4.91
N ALA A 523 -11.09 0.55 -3.82
CA ALA A 523 -9.78 -0.07 -3.56
C ALA A 523 -9.55 -1.35 -4.39
N PHE A 524 -10.59 -2.14 -4.63
CA PHE A 524 -10.48 -3.46 -5.26
C PHE A 524 -11.53 -3.69 -6.36
N PRO A 525 -11.54 -2.88 -7.43
CA PRO A 525 -12.57 -2.98 -8.48
C PRO A 525 -12.58 -4.32 -9.23
N GLN A 526 -11.45 -5.04 -9.24
CA GLN A 526 -11.30 -6.35 -9.87
C GLN A 526 -11.59 -7.53 -8.91
N ALA A 527 -11.81 -7.26 -7.62
CA ALA A 527 -12.16 -8.30 -6.66
C ALA A 527 -13.46 -9.01 -7.05
N ARG A 528 -13.55 -10.29 -6.68
CA ARG A 528 -14.81 -11.03 -6.83
C ARG A 528 -15.71 -10.72 -5.64
N TYR A 529 -16.84 -10.09 -5.89
CA TYR A 529 -17.82 -9.78 -4.86
C TYR A 529 -18.88 -10.87 -4.75
N ILE A 530 -19.11 -11.33 -3.52
CA ILE A 530 -20.21 -12.24 -3.19
C ILE A 530 -21.04 -11.59 -2.10
N PHE A 531 -22.36 -11.66 -2.23
CA PHE A 531 -23.28 -11.20 -1.21
C PHE A 531 -24.11 -12.38 -0.67
N LEU A 532 -23.93 -12.67 0.62
CA LEU A 532 -24.59 -13.78 1.30
C LEU A 532 -25.84 -13.30 2.06
N SER A 533 -26.99 -13.87 1.71
CA SER A 533 -28.24 -13.71 2.44
C SER A 533 -28.69 -15.01 3.11
N ARG A 534 -29.79 -14.94 3.84
CA ARG A 534 -30.43 -16.05 4.55
C ARG A 534 -31.93 -15.81 4.55
N ASN A 535 -32.73 -16.87 4.68
CA ASN A 535 -34.17 -16.77 4.88
C ASN A 535 -34.50 -15.69 5.93
N LEU A 536 -35.34 -14.72 5.53
CA LEU A 536 -35.60 -13.53 6.33
C LEU A 536 -36.24 -13.85 7.70
N ARG A 537 -37.08 -14.89 7.77
CA ARG A 537 -37.72 -15.31 9.02
C ARG A 537 -36.67 -15.91 9.97
N ASP A 538 -35.84 -16.82 9.49
CA ASP A 538 -34.81 -17.48 10.31
C ASP A 538 -33.74 -16.50 10.76
N TRP A 539 -33.37 -15.56 9.89
CA TRP A 539 -32.43 -14.49 10.18
C TRP A 539 -32.96 -13.57 11.29
N SER A 540 -34.18 -13.05 11.14
CA SER A 540 -34.78 -12.13 12.12
C SER A 540 -35.03 -12.83 13.46
N HIS A 541 -35.50 -14.09 13.43
CA HIS A 541 -35.61 -14.93 14.61
C HIS A 541 -34.27 -15.06 15.34
N SER A 542 -33.19 -15.36 14.61
CA SER A 542 -31.86 -15.50 15.20
C SER A 542 -31.39 -14.21 15.89
N PHE A 543 -31.64 -13.04 15.32
CA PHE A 543 -31.19 -11.78 15.90
C PHE A 543 -32.01 -11.37 17.13
N ILE A 544 -33.33 -11.57 17.10
CA ILE A 544 -34.21 -11.28 18.24
C ILE A 544 -33.88 -12.22 19.41
N ALA A 545 -33.80 -13.53 19.15
CA ALA A 545 -33.59 -14.53 20.20
C ALA A 545 -32.23 -14.34 20.91
N LYS A 546 -31.16 -14.09 20.16
CA LYS A 546 -29.78 -14.05 20.70
C LYS A 546 -29.33 -12.65 21.14
N PHE A 547 -29.73 -11.59 20.44
CA PHE A 547 -29.25 -10.21 20.69
C PHE A 547 -30.34 -9.24 21.09
N ASN A 548 -31.60 -9.70 21.19
CA ASN A 548 -32.75 -8.88 21.56
C ASN A 548 -32.98 -7.67 20.63
N TRP A 549 -32.56 -7.75 19.36
CA TRP A 549 -32.68 -6.63 18.43
C TRP A 549 -34.12 -6.12 18.25
N SER A 550 -34.26 -4.80 18.15
CA SER A 550 -35.54 -4.14 17.86
C SER A 550 -35.92 -4.33 16.39
N ARG A 551 -37.20 -4.09 16.07
CA ARG A 551 -37.69 -4.08 14.68
C ARG A 551 -36.93 -3.07 13.82
N GLU A 552 -36.61 -1.91 14.39
CA GLU A 552 -35.86 -0.85 13.72
C GLU A 552 -34.41 -1.27 13.43
N GLN A 553 -33.74 -1.93 14.37
CA GLN A 553 -32.37 -2.44 14.15
C GLN A 553 -32.33 -3.48 13.02
N LEU A 554 -33.29 -4.41 12.98
CA LEU A 554 -33.42 -5.39 11.90
C LEU A 554 -33.66 -4.70 10.55
N HIS A 555 -34.62 -3.77 10.52
CA HIS A 555 -34.98 -3.03 9.31
C HIS A 555 -33.79 -2.22 8.76
N ASN A 556 -33.10 -1.46 9.63
CA ASN A 556 -31.94 -0.67 9.24
C ASN A 556 -30.77 -1.53 8.76
N SER A 557 -30.55 -2.70 9.37
CA SER A 557 -29.50 -3.64 8.94
C SER A 557 -29.75 -4.16 7.52
N LEU A 558 -31.00 -4.49 7.17
CA LEU A 558 -31.33 -4.95 5.82
C LEU A 558 -31.34 -3.81 4.79
N LEU A 559 -31.73 -2.60 5.18
CA LEU A 559 -31.59 -1.43 4.31
C LEU A 559 -30.12 -1.11 4.04
N ALA A 560 -29.23 -1.25 5.02
CA ALA A 560 -27.79 -1.10 4.81
C ALA A 560 -27.25 -2.16 3.83
N ALA A 561 -27.68 -3.42 3.98
CA ALA A 561 -27.39 -4.49 3.03
C ALA A 561 -27.92 -4.19 1.61
N HIS A 562 -29.16 -3.70 1.50
CA HIS A 562 -29.74 -3.32 0.21
C HIS A 562 -28.94 -2.20 -0.46
N ARG A 563 -28.57 -1.14 0.29
CA ARG A 563 -27.74 -0.04 -0.20
C ARG A 563 -26.37 -0.53 -0.67
N ALA A 564 -25.79 -1.51 0.03
CA ALA A 564 -24.51 -2.07 -0.38
C ALA A 564 -24.60 -2.76 -1.75
N LEU A 565 -25.66 -3.54 -1.97
CA LEU A 565 -25.92 -4.15 -3.28
C LEU A 565 -26.19 -3.10 -4.36
N LEU A 566 -26.97 -2.05 -4.05
CA LEU A 566 -27.17 -0.93 -4.98
C LEU A 566 -25.86 -0.21 -5.31
N ALA A 567 -24.90 -0.12 -4.38
CA ALA A 567 -23.60 0.48 -4.64
C ALA A 567 -22.77 -0.37 -5.63
N LEU A 568 -22.75 -1.70 -5.48
CA LEU A 568 -22.17 -2.60 -6.48
C LEU A 568 -22.85 -2.42 -7.84
N GLU A 569 -24.18 -2.32 -7.83
CA GLU A 569 -24.96 -2.16 -9.05
C GLU A 569 -24.64 -0.85 -9.78
N ASN A 570 -24.63 0.26 -9.05
CA ASN A 570 -24.35 1.59 -9.57
C ASN A 570 -22.91 1.72 -10.06
N ALA A 571 -21.97 1.07 -9.38
CA ALA A 571 -20.56 1.01 -9.78
C ALA A 571 -20.27 -0.01 -10.89
N ARG A 572 -21.29 -0.77 -11.32
CA ARG A 572 -21.18 -1.81 -12.36
C ARG A 572 -20.20 -2.93 -12.01
N ILE A 573 -20.05 -3.21 -10.72
CA ILE A 573 -19.22 -4.30 -10.24
C ILE A 573 -20.02 -5.61 -10.34
N PRO A 574 -19.51 -6.63 -11.05
CA PRO A 574 -20.15 -7.94 -11.08
C PRO A 574 -20.08 -8.57 -9.70
N TYR A 575 -21.19 -9.15 -9.25
CA TYR A 575 -21.25 -9.84 -7.97
C TYR A 575 -22.20 -11.03 -8.02
N VAL A 576 -21.94 -12.01 -7.16
CA VAL A 576 -22.79 -13.21 -7.02
C VAL A 576 -23.61 -13.08 -5.74
N ALA A 577 -24.94 -13.18 -5.84
CA ALA A 577 -25.81 -13.29 -4.68
C ALA A 577 -26.05 -14.77 -4.36
N LEU A 578 -25.70 -15.18 -3.15
CA LEU A 578 -25.92 -16.53 -2.66
C LEU A 578 -26.82 -16.50 -1.43
N ARG A 579 -27.66 -17.50 -1.27
CA ARG A 579 -28.37 -17.75 -0.02
C ARG A 579 -27.66 -18.81 0.78
N TYR A 580 -27.69 -18.68 2.09
CA TYR A 580 -27.18 -19.70 2.99
C TYR A 580 -27.84 -21.07 2.75
N GLU A 581 -29.12 -21.07 2.36
CA GLU A 581 -29.88 -22.28 2.06
C GLU A 581 -29.39 -23.02 0.81
N ASP A 582 -28.59 -22.38 -0.06
CA ASP A 582 -28.09 -22.97 -1.30
C ASP A 582 -26.90 -23.91 -1.11
N PHE A 583 -26.19 -23.77 0.01
CA PHE A 583 -24.94 -24.51 0.23
C PHE A 583 -25.15 -26.03 0.39
N ALA A 584 -26.34 -26.47 0.82
CA ALA A 584 -26.68 -27.89 0.91
C ALA A 584 -27.14 -28.50 -0.42
N PRO A 585 -28.14 -27.93 -1.12
CA PRO A 585 -28.65 -28.52 -2.35
C PRO A 585 -27.73 -28.32 -3.57
N GLU A 586 -26.88 -27.29 -3.57
CA GLU A 586 -26.04 -26.94 -4.74
C GLU A 586 -24.58 -26.61 -4.34
N PRO A 587 -23.85 -27.52 -3.65
CA PRO A 587 -22.53 -27.23 -3.11
C PRO A 587 -21.49 -26.94 -4.19
N GLU A 588 -21.60 -27.55 -5.38
CA GLU A 588 -20.73 -27.31 -6.53
C GLU A 588 -20.89 -25.88 -7.07
N LEU A 589 -22.13 -25.38 -7.10
CA LEU A 589 -22.45 -24.03 -7.57
C LEU A 589 -21.84 -22.98 -6.65
N VAL A 590 -22.00 -23.17 -5.34
CA VAL A 590 -21.44 -22.27 -4.34
C VAL A 590 -19.92 -22.32 -4.35
N PHE A 591 -19.34 -23.51 -4.47
CA PHE A 591 -17.90 -23.68 -4.60
C PHE A 591 -17.35 -23.00 -5.86
N GLY A 592 -18.03 -23.12 -6.99
CA GLY A 592 -17.68 -22.45 -8.24
C GLY A 592 -17.75 -20.92 -8.13
N ALA A 593 -18.75 -20.37 -7.45
CA ALA A 593 -18.82 -18.94 -7.17
C ALA A 593 -17.60 -18.46 -6.37
N LEU A 594 -17.18 -19.22 -5.36
CA LEU A 594 -16.04 -18.90 -4.50
C LEU A 594 -14.69 -19.07 -5.19
N THR A 595 -14.48 -20.17 -5.91
CA THR A 595 -13.17 -20.56 -6.44
C THR A 595 -12.98 -20.21 -7.91
N GLY A 596 -14.06 -20.14 -8.68
CA GLY A 596 -14.01 -20.18 -10.15
C GLY A 596 -13.69 -21.56 -10.72
N SER A 597 -13.53 -22.59 -9.89
CA SER A 597 -13.30 -23.98 -10.32
C SER A 597 -14.62 -24.73 -10.46
N ALA A 598 -14.70 -25.58 -11.47
CA ALA A 598 -15.86 -26.42 -11.76
C ALA A 598 -15.94 -27.67 -10.88
N GLU A 599 -14.79 -28.15 -10.40
CA GLU A 599 -14.70 -29.43 -9.71
C GLU A 599 -14.63 -29.24 -8.21
N LEU A 600 -15.72 -29.60 -7.53
CA LEU A 600 -15.75 -29.74 -6.09
C LEU A 600 -15.10 -31.07 -5.69
N PRO A 601 -13.95 -31.07 -4.99
CA PRO A 601 -13.31 -32.30 -4.56
C PRO A 601 -14.24 -33.15 -3.68
N ALA A 602 -14.29 -34.46 -3.90
CA ALA A 602 -15.17 -35.36 -3.15
C ALA A 602 -15.03 -35.26 -1.61
N PRO A 603 -13.81 -35.11 -1.02
CA PRO A 603 -13.66 -34.87 0.42
C PRO A 603 -14.34 -33.58 0.87
N LEU A 604 -14.19 -32.50 0.10
CA LEU A 604 -14.78 -31.20 0.40
C LEU A 604 -16.31 -31.23 0.27
N ARG A 605 -16.86 -32.01 -0.68
CA ARG A 605 -18.31 -32.21 -0.83
C ARG A 605 -18.93 -32.81 0.44
N ALA A 606 -18.30 -33.83 1.00
CA ALA A 606 -18.76 -34.46 2.24
C ALA A 606 -18.68 -33.49 3.44
N GLU A 607 -17.62 -32.69 3.52
CA GLU A 607 -17.46 -31.70 4.59
C GLU A 607 -18.42 -30.51 4.48
N LEU A 608 -18.66 -30.00 3.27
CA LEU A 608 -19.67 -28.98 3.01
C LEU A 608 -21.05 -29.48 3.40
N ALA A 609 -21.42 -30.69 2.98
CA ALA A 609 -22.67 -31.32 3.40
C ALA A 609 -22.74 -31.48 4.93
N ALA A 610 -21.65 -31.88 5.58
CA ALA A 610 -21.57 -31.99 7.05
C ALA A 610 -21.60 -30.63 7.77
N ALA A 611 -21.09 -29.57 7.15
CA ALA A 611 -21.05 -28.22 7.71
C ALA A 611 -22.40 -27.50 7.56
N VAL A 612 -23.15 -27.78 6.49
CA VAL A 612 -24.50 -27.24 6.28
C VAL A 612 -25.55 -28.02 7.09
N SER A 613 -25.37 -29.34 7.27
CA SER A 613 -26.28 -30.20 8.04
C SER A 613 -26.14 -30.07 9.56
N ARG A 614 -24.98 -29.65 10.06
CA ARG A 614 -24.84 -29.25 11.47
C ARG A 614 -25.35 -27.81 11.59
N ASP A 615 -26.34 -27.56 12.45
CA ASP A 615 -26.75 -26.19 12.81
C ASP A 615 -25.47 -25.38 13.08
N ALA A 616 -25.34 -24.23 12.42
CA ALA A 616 -24.10 -23.54 12.04
C ALA A 616 -23.23 -23.03 13.22
N GLN A 617 -23.33 -23.62 14.41
CA GLN A 617 -22.87 -23.08 15.68
C GLN A 617 -22.33 -24.10 16.68
N GLN A 618 -22.17 -25.40 16.35
CA GLN A 618 -21.40 -26.30 17.22
C GLN A 618 -19.96 -25.80 17.35
N GLY A 619 -19.61 -25.30 18.54
CA GLY A 619 -18.30 -24.73 18.88
C GLY A 619 -18.31 -23.25 19.28
N SER A 620 -19.39 -22.51 19.02
CA SER A 620 -19.54 -21.12 19.53
C SER A 620 -20.18 -21.10 20.92
N ARG A 621 -19.93 -20.07 21.75
CA ARG A 621 -20.62 -19.84 23.04
C ARG A 621 -22.17 -19.78 22.94
N PHE A 622 -22.73 -19.80 21.74
CA PHE A 622 -24.17 -19.83 21.46
C PHE A 622 -24.70 -21.23 21.13
N ALA A 623 -23.85 -22.26 21.19
CA ALA A 623 -24.20 -23.67 21.11
C ALA A 623 -25.04 -24.07 22.34
N GLY A 624 -26.34 -23.83 22.23
CA GLY A 624 -27.34 -24.20 23.21
C GLY A 624 -28.70 -23.80 22.67
N LYS A 625 -29.68 -24.71 22.81
CA LYS A 625 -31.11 -24.34 22.76
C LYS A 625 -31.29 -23.29 23.85
N ALA A 626 -31.26 -22.02 23.48
CA ALA A 626 -31.71 -20.97 24.38
C ALA A 626 -33.20 -21.22 24.53
N ASP A 627 -33.69 -21.37 25.75
CA ASP A 627 -35.12 -21.38 26.03
C ASP A 627 -35.74 -20.20 25.29
N GLU A 628 -36.74 -20.49 24.47
CA GLU A 628 -37.34 -19.51 23.57
C GLU A 628 -37.93 -18.39 24.43
N LYS A 629 -37.29 -17.22 24.41
CA LYS A 629 -37.77 -16.09 25.20
C LYS A 629 -39.23 -15.82 24.81
N PRO A 630 -40.17 -15.69 25.77
CA PRO A 630 -41.57 -15.43 25.45
C PRO A 630 -41.72 -14.24 24.50
N GLY A 631 -42.48 -14.40 23.42
CA GLY A 631 -42.80 -13.32 22.47
C GLY A 631 -41.83 -13.09 21.31
N VAL A 632 -40.80 -13.93 21.12
CA VAL A 632 -39.89 -13.85 19.94
C VAL A 632 -40.67 -13.99 18.63
N ALA A 633 -41.53 -15.01 18.51
CA ALA A 633 -42.32 -15.26 17.29
C ALA A 633 -43.24 -14.07 16.92
N ALA A 634 -43.90 -13.45 17.92
CA ALA A 634 -44.73 -12.28 17.71
C ALA A 634 -43.91 -11.07 17.20
N ARG A 635 -42.70 -10.86 17.76
CA ARG A 635 -41.79 -9.80 17.32
C ARG A 635 -41.25 -10.04 15.90
N VAL A 636 -40.99 -11.30 15.53
CA VAL A 636 -40.62 -11.69 14.16
C VAL A 636 -41.74 -11.35 13.20
N ASN A 637 -42.97 -11.78 13.48
CA ASN A 637 -44.12 -11.49 12.61
C ASN A 637 -44.37 -9.98 12.47
N ALA A 638 -44.32 -9.23 13.57
CA ALA A 638 -44.45 -7.78 13.55
C ALA A 638 -43.35 -7.08 12.74
N PHE A 639 -42.12 -7.64 12.73
CA PHE A 639 -41.05 -7.17 11.86
C PHE A 639 -41.34 -7.49 10.38
N LEU A 640 -41.78 -8.71 10.05
CA LEU A 640 -42.07 -9.13 8.68
C LEU A 640 -43.23 -8.32 8.06
N GLU A 641 -44.28 -8.03 8.84
CA GLU A 641 -45.37 -7.14 8.43
C GLU A 641 -44.85 -5.73 8.12
N THR A 642 -44.01 -5.19 9.01
CA THR A 642 -43.39 -3.87 8.80
C THR A 642 -42.51 -3.89 7.55
N TRP A 643 -41.68 -4.91 7.36
CA TRP A 643 -40.79 -5.05 6.21
C TRP A 643 -41.56 -5.08 4.89
N THR A 644 -42.64 -5.86 4.83
CA THR A 644 -43.50 -5.97 3.64
C THR A 644 -44.22 -4.66 3.34
N GLY A 645 -44.62 -3.92 4.37
CA GLY A 645 -45.34 -2.65 4.23
C GLY A 645 -44.47 -1.44 3.91
N SER A 646 -43.18 -1.42 4.29
CA SER A 646 -42.34 -0.21 4.23
C SER A 646 -41.03 -0.34 3.46
N ALA A 647 -40.49 -1.54 3.25
CA ALA A 647 -39.23 -1.69 2.52
C ALA A 647 -39.43 -1.45 1.01
N PRO A 648 -38.42 -0.95 0.28
CA PRO A 648 -38.49 -0.84 -1.18
C PRO A 648 -38.78 -2.20 -1.84
N PRO A 649 -39.60 -2.28 -2.91
CA PRO A 649 -39.92 -3.55 -3.57
C PRO A 649 -38.68 -4.36 -3.97
N ALA A 650 -37.63 -3.69 -4.47
CA ALA A 650 -36.37 -4.33 -4.80
C ALA A 650 -35.64 -4.92 -3.57
N ALA A 651 -35.78 -4.32 -2.39
CA ALA A 651 -35.24 -4.85 -1.14
C ALA A 651 -36.05 -6.06 -0.66
N GLN A 652 -37.38 -6.02 -0.80
CA GLN A 652 -38.26 -7.14 -0.46
C GLN A 652 -37.97 -8.36 -1.32
N ALA A 653 -37.76 -8.18 -2.62
CA ALA A 653 -37.40 -9.26 -3.54
C ALA A 653 -36.04 -9.91 -3.18
N ARG A 654 -35.07 -9.12 -2.73
CA ARG A 654 -33.73 -9.61 -2.31
C ARG A 654 -33.76 -10.35 -0.99
N PHE A 655 -34.59 -9.92 -0.05
CA PHE A 655 -34.67 -10.44 1.30
C PHE A 655 -36.05 -11.03 1.55
N SER A 656 -36.21 -12.29 1.15
CA SER A 656 -37.49 -13.00 1.16
C SER A 656 -37.57 -14.10 2.23
N THR A 657 -38.79 -14.43 2.62
CA THR A 657 -39.12 -15.61 3.43
C THR A 657 -39.37 -16.86 2.60
N ASP A 658 -39.54 -16.72 1.28
CA ASP A 658 -39.73 -17.83 0.35
C ASP A 658 -38.43 -18.65 0.30
N PRO A 659 -38.44 -19.97 0.58
CA PRO A 659 -37.24 -20.82 0.49
C PRO A 659 -36.70 -20.97 -0.94
N GLU A 660 -37.54 -20.85 -1.98
CA GLU A 660 -37.13 -21.01 -3.38
C GLU A 660 -36.71 -19.69 -4.06
N ALA A 661 -36.97 -18.54 -3.41
CA ALA A 661 -36.61 -17.25 -3.97
C ALA A 661 -35.09 -17.13 -4.19
N ARG A 662 -34.66 -16.82 -5.41
CA ARG A 662 -33.30 -16.38 -5.68
C ARG A 662 -33.27 -14.88 -5.92
N VAL A 663 -32.16 -14.26 -5.55
CA VAL A 663 -31.99 -12.82 -5.71
C VAL A 663 -31.67 -12.53 -7.17
N ALA A 664 -32.66 -12.13 -7.96
CA ALA A 664 -32.41 -11.58 -9.29
C ALA A 664 -31.68 -10.25 -9.16
N ILE A 665 -30.46 -10.17 -9.68
CA ILE A 665 -29.57 -9.04 -9.43
C ILE A 665 -29.84 -7.90 -10.42
N ARG A 666 -30.08 -8.22 -11.70
CA ARG A 666 -30.38 -7.24 -12.76
C ARG A 666 -31.29 -7.83 -13.83
N GLU A 667 -32.05 -6.98 -14.51
CA GLU A 667 -32.51 -7.29 -15.87
C GLU A 667 -31.30 -7.62 -16.75
N PHE A 668 -31.48 -8.44 -17.79
CA PHE A 668 -30.34 -8.96 -18.54
C PHE A 668 -30.45 -8.78 -20.06
N VAL A 669 -29.31 -8.89 -20.74
CA VAL A 669 -29.22 -8.94 -22.21
C VAL A 669 -28.29 -10.08 -22.62
N PHE A 670 -28.83 -11.00 -23.42
CA PHE A 670 -28.04 -12.04 -24.06
C PHE A 670 -27.63 -11.61 -25.48
N ILE A 671 -26.35 -11.75 -25.82
CA ILE A 671 -25.81 -11.58 -27.17
C ILE A 671 -25.65 -12.95 -27.82
N HIS A 672 -26.60 -13.30 -28.69
CA HIS A 672 -26.59 -14.57 -29.41
C HIS A 672 -25.67 -14.51 -30.65
N ILE A 673 -24.45 -14.99 -30.46
CA ILE A 673 -23.48 -15.20 -31.53
C ILE A 673 -23.86 -16.47 -32.32
N ASN A 674 -23.88 -16.39 -33.66
CA ASN A 674 -24.23 -17.53 -34.49
C ASN A 674 -23.31 -18.73 -34.21
N LYS A 675 -23.94 -19.91 -34.05
CA LYS A 675 -23.29 -21.23 -33.94
C LYS A 675 -22.52 -21.51 -32.64
N THR A 676 -22.76 -20.73 -31.59
CA THR A 676 -22.13 -20.91 -30.27
C THR A 676 -23.05 -21.54 -29.21
N GLY A 677 -24.21 -22.09 -29.60
CA GLY A 677 -25.15 -22.72 -28.66
C GLY A 677 -26.23 -21.78 -28.09
N GLY A 678 -26.32 -20.55 -28.59
CA GLY A 678 -27.28 -19.56 -28.09
C GLY A 678 -28.75 -19.96 -28.19
N SER A 679 -29.17 -20.78 -29.15
CA SER A 679 -30.55 -21.29 -29.20
C SER A 679 -30.95 -22.14 -28.00
N SER A 680 -29.99 -22.81 -27.34
CA SER A 680 -30.25 -23.55 -26.09
C SER A 680 -30.46 -22.59 -24.93
N VAL A 681 -29.64 -21.54 -24.86
CA VAL A 681 -29.72 -20.45 -23.87
C VAL A 681 -31.04 -19.67 -24.02
N GLU A 682 -31.41 -19.28 -25.25
CA GLU A 682 -32.67 -18.58 -25.52
C GLU A 682 -33.88 -19.42 -25.11
N ARG A 683 -33.87 -20.73 -25.42
CA ARG A 683 -34.96 -21.63 -25.01
C ARG A 683 -35.05 -21.77 -23.49
N ALA A 684 -33.92 -21.92 -22.81
CA ALA A 684 -33.88 -21.99 -21.35
C ALA A 684 -34.43 -20.71 -20.70
N LEU A 685 -34.09 -19.54 -21.25
CA LEU A 685 -34.46 -18.23 -20.73
C LEU A 685 -35.79 -17.69 -21.28
N GLY A 686 -36.47 -18.41 -22.18
CA GLY A 686 -37.71 -17.96 -22.80
C GLY A 686 -37.55 -16.72 -23.69
N LEU A 687 -36.38 -16.54 -24.32
CA LEU A 687 -36.07 -15.39 -25.18
C LEU A 687 -36.45 -15.64 -26.65
N PRO A 688 -36.83 -14.61 -27.41
CA PRO A 688 -36.94 -14.72 -28.87
C PRO A 688 -35.56 -14.94 -29.51
N LEU A 689 -35.53 -15.63 -30.65
CA LEU A 689 -34.31 -15.82 -31.44
C LEU A 689 -33.88 -14.48 -32.06
N GLU A 690 -32.73 -13.96 -31.64
CA GLU A 690 -32.26 -12.65 -32.10
C GLU A 690 -30.72 -12.56 -32.26
N HIS A 691 -30.27 -12.27 -33.48
CA HIS A 691 -28.85 -12.09 -33.80
C HIS A 691 -28.47 -10.61 -33.96
N ARG A 692 -28.21 -9.95 -32.82
CA ARG A 692 -27.74 -8.56 -32.73
C ARG A 692 -26.39 -8.48 -32.00
N THR A 693 -25.52 -7.59 -32.44
CA THR A 693 -24.26 -7.26 -31.74
C THR A 693 -24.52 -6.42 -30.48
N ALA A 694 -23.56 -6.40 -29.55
CA ALA A 694 -23.62 -5.55 -28.37
C ALA A 694 -23.80 -4.06 -28.73
N LEU A 695 -23.07 -3.55 -29.72
CA LEU A 695 -23.22 -2.17 -30.20
C LEU A 695 -24.62 -1.85 -30.74
N GLU A 696 -25.25 -2.79 -31.44
CA GLU A 696 -26.63 -2.61 -31.94
C GLU A 696 -27.63 -2.58 -30.78
N LYS A 697 -27.52 -3.51 -29.84
CA LYS A 697 -28.39 -3.51 -28.64
C LYS A 697 -28.18 -2.27 -27.78
N ILE A 698 -26.95 -1.75 -27.68
CA ILE A 698 -26.66 -0.48 -27.00
C ILE A 698 -27.37 0.69 -27.70
N ARG A 699 -27.39 0.73 -29.04
CA ARG A 699 -28.08 1.78 -29.81
C ARG A 699 -29.60 1.70 -29.63
N GLU A 700 -30.16 0.50 -29.59
CA GLU A 700 -31.60 0.27 -29.43
C GLU A 700 -32.08 0.59 -28.00
N LEU A 701 -31.37 0.08 -26.98
CA LEU A 701 -31.75 0.26 -25.58
C LEU A 701 -31.38 1.65 -25.05
N GLY A 702 -30.34 2.26 -25.61
CA GLY A 702 -29.64 3.41 -25.07
C GLY A 702 -28.61 3.01 -24.00
N ARG A 703 -27.46 3.71 -23.99
CA ARG A 703 -26.30 3.40 -23.14
C ARG A 703 -26.66 3.28 -21.66
N ARG A 704 -27.47 4.20 -21.11
CA ARG A 704 -27.89 4.17 -19.69
C ARG A 704 -28.69 2.92 -19.32
N ASN A 705 -29.50 2.40 -20.24
CA ASN A 705 -30.32 1.22 -20.05
C ASN A 705 -29.51 -0.07 -20.22
N TRP A 706 -28.58 -0.10 -21.18
CA TRP A 706 -27.60 -1.17 -21.32
C TRP A 706 -26.77 -1.35 -20.05
N GLU A 707 -26.20 -0.24 -19.56
CA GLU A 707 -25.31 -0.20 -18.40
C GLU A 707 -25.97 -0.60 -17.07
N ARG A 708 -27.30 -0.69 -17.03
CA ARG A 708 -28.08 -1.15 -15.87
C ARG A 708 -28.40 -2.64 -15.91
N ARG A 709 -28.14 -3.31 -17.02
CA ARG A 709 -28.45 -4.72 -17.24
C ARG A 709 -27.22 -5.58 -17.07
N PHE A 710 -27.42 -6.84 -16.69
CA PHE A 710 -26.37 -7.86 -16.78
C PHE A 710 -26.31 -8.39 -18.21
N THR A 711 -25.13 -8.38 -18.81
CA THR A 711 -24.95 -8.67 -20.23
C THR A 711 -24.00 -9.85 -20.42
N PHE A 712 -24.36 -10.81 -21.27
CA PHE A 712 -23.52 -11.98 -21.48
C PHE A 712 -23.62 -12.53 -22.89
N ALA A 713 -22.62 -13.31 -23.28
CA ALA A 713 -22.54 -13.97 -24.58
C ALA A 713 -21.96 -15.38 -24.45
N VAL A 714 -22.17 -16.22 -25.46
CA VAL A 714 -21.48 -17.52 -25.57
C VAL A 714 -20.55 -17.48 -26.78
N VAL A 715 -19.28 -17.83 -26.56
CA VAL A 715 -18.26 -18.06 -27.60
C VAL A 715 -17.92 -19.54 -27.70
N ARG A 716 -17.31 -19.94 -28.80
CA ARG A 716 -16.92 -21.33 -29.09
C ARG A 716 -15.57 -21.34 -29.79
N ASN A 717 -14.83 -22.44 -29.65
CA ASN A 717 -13.63 -22.71 -30.43
C ASN A 717 -13.90 -22.43 -31.92
N PRO A 718 -13.14 -21.54 -32.59
CA PRO A 718 -13.43 -21.11 -33.96
C PRO A 718 -13.51 -22.25 -34.97
N TRP A 719 -12.67 -23.27 -34.85
CA TRP A 719 -12.68 -24.43 -35.74
C TRP A 719 -13.94 -25.29 -35.55
N ASP A 720 -14.37 -25.51 -34.30
CA ASP A 720 -15.63 -26.22 -34.02
C ASP A 720 -16.86 -25.38 -34.42
N LYS A 721 -16.79 -24.05 -34.29
CA LYS A 721 -17.82 -23.12 -34.79
C LYS A 721 -18.01 -23.24 -36.30
N VAL A 722 -16.92 -23.28 -37.08
CA VAL A 722 -16.97 -23.43 -38.54
C VAL A 722 -17.48 -24.81 -38.96
N ALA A 723 -17.06 -25.88 -38.29
CA ALA A 723 -17.62 -27.23 -38.51
C ALA A 723 -19.13 -27.27 -38.25
N SER A 724 -19.57 -26.68 -37.13
CA SER A 724 -21.00 -26.51 -36.79
C SER A 724 -21.76 -25.67 -37.81
N HIS A 725 -21.13 -24.64 -38.39
CA HIS A 725 -21.70 -23.79 -39.43
C HIS A 725 -21.95 -24.58 -40.73
N TYR A 726 -20.96 -25.34 -41.21
CA TYR A 726 -21.09 -26.18 -42.39
C TYR A 726 -22.23 -27.19 -42.26
N HIS A 727 -22.22 -28.01 -41.20
CA HIS A 727 -23.22 -29.05 -41.02
C HIS A 727 -24.63 -28.49 -40.83
N TYR A 728 -24.76 -27.31 -40.21
CA TYR A 728 -26.05 -26.63 -40.13
C TYR A 728 -26.58 -26.20 -41.49
N ARG A 729 -25.72 -25.66 -42.36
CA ARG A 729 -26.12 -25.28 -43.72
C ARG A 729 -26.51 -26.48 -44.56
N VAL A 730 -25.76 -27.57 -44.48
CA VAL A 730 -26.10 -28.85 -45.13
C VAL A 730 -27.46 -29.36 -44.65
N ALA A 731 -27.67 -29.43 -43.33
CA ALA A 731 -28.91 -29.94 -42.74
C ALA A 731 -30.14 -29.06 -43.04
N THR A 732 -29.94 -27.77 -43.29
CA THR A 732 -31.02 -26.82 -43.62
C THR A 732 -31.13 -26.54 -45.13
N ASN A 733 -30.37 -27.27 -45.96
CA ASN A 733 -30.27 -27.09 -47.40
C ASN A 733 -30.03 -25.63 -47.83
N GLN A 734 -29.27 -24.86 -47.04
CA GLN A 734 -28.94 -23.48 -47.39
C GLN A 734 -28.03 -23.46 -48.62
N SER A 735 -28.30 -22.56 -49.56
CA SER A 735 -27.54 -22.44 -50.82
C SER A 735 -27.49 -23.73 -51.65
N GLY A 736 -28.46 -24.64 -51.51
CA GLY A 736 -28.48 -25.94 -52.22
C GLY A 736 -27.47 -26.97 -51.70
N LEU A 737 -26.88 -26.74 -50.52
CA LEU A 737 -25.83 -27.60 -49.93
C LEU A 737 -26.30 -29.01 -49.55
N GLY A 738 -27.61 -29.27 -49.49
CA GLY A 738 -28.19 -30.59 -49.24
C GLY A 738 -28.32 -31.48 -50.48
N GLU A 739 -28.17 -30.93 -51.69
CA GLU A 739 -28.42 -31.64 -52.96
C GLU A 739 -27.14 -31.89 -53.78
N ALA A 740 -26.12 -31.04 -53.66
CA ALA A 740 -24.79 -31.20 -54.29
C ALA A 740 -23.69 -30.54 -53.43
N THR A 741 -23.20 -31.26 -52.41
CA THR A 741 -22.35 -30.70 -51.35
C THR A 741 -20.86 -30.67 -51.76
N PRO A 742 -20.19 -29.50 -51.86
CA PRO A 742 -18.72 -29.46 -51.79
C PRO A 742 -18.29 -30.00 -50.43
N GLY A 743 -17.26 -30.86 -50.40
CA GLY A 743 -16.74 -31.41 -49.15
C GLY A 743 -16.36 -30.29 -48.16
N PHE A 744 -16.29 -30.60 -46.86
CA PHE A 744 -16.04 -29.60 -45.82
C PHE A 744 -14.86 -28.67 -46.15
N CYS A 745 -13.72 -29.24 -46.57
CA CYS A 745 -12.52 -28.47 -46.92
C CYS A 745 -12.75 -27.52 -48.10
N ASP A 746 -13.41 -27.99 -49.16
CA ASP A 746 -13.75 -27.18 -50.33
C ASP A 746 -14.70 -26.06 -49.95
N TRP A 747 -15.69 -26.34 -49.09
CA TRP A 747 -16.60 -25.32 -48.60
C TRP A 747 -15.88 -24.28 -47.75
N VAL A 748 -14.95 -24.66 -46.86
CA VAL A 748 -14.14 -23.70 -46.10
C VAL A 748 -13.34 -22.80 -47.04
N ARG A 749 -12.69 -23.37 -48.05
CA ARG A 749 -11.93 -22.60 -49.06
C ARG A 749 -12.84 -21.61 -49.80
N LEU A 750 -13.96 -22.08 -50.34
CA LEU A 750 -14.91 -21.27 -51.11
C LEU A 750 -15.57 -20.18 -50.26
N ALA A 751 -15.99 -20.50 -49.03
CA ALA A 751 -16.78 -19.61 -48.20
C ALA A 751 -15.94 -18.64 -47.35
N TYR A 752 -14.78 -19.06 -46.83
CA TYR A 752 -13.95 -18.25 -45.94
C TYR A 752 -12.72 -17.63 -46.61
N ALA A 753 -12.11 -18.29 -47.60
CA ALA A 753 -10.95 -17.73 -48.31
C ALA A 753 -11.36 -16.94 -49.57
N GLU A 754 -12.23 -17.52 -50.40
CA GLU A 754 -12.63 -16.93 -51.69
C GLU A 754 -13.85 -16.03 -51.61
N HIS A 755 -14.63 -16.11 -50.53
CA HIS A 755 -15.90 -15.40 -50.37
C HIS A 755 -16.85 -15.59 -51.56
N ASP A 756 -16.95 -16.81 -52.10
CA ASP A 756 -17.88 -17.15 -53.19
C ASP A 756 -19.30 -16.78 -52.74
N LEU A 757 -19.96 -15.89 -53.50
CA LEU A 757 -21.26 -15.32 -53.17
C LEU A 757 -22.37 -16.37 -52.97
N ARG A 758 -22.20 -17.58 -53.51
CA ARG A 758 -23.15 -18.69 -53.29
C ARG A 758 -23.07 -19.22 -51.86
N PHE A 759 -21.88 -19.24 -51.27
CA PHE A 759 -21.62 -19.81 -49.95
C PHE A 759 -21.43 -18.75 -48.86
N TYR A 760 -21.10 -17.51 -49.23
CA TYR A 760 -20.97 -16.33 -48.36
C TYR A 760 -22.20 -15.40 -48.50
N ASP A 761 -23.39 -15.91 -48.22
CA ASP A 761 -24.67 -15.19 -48.39
C ASP A 761 -25.11 -14.38 -47.15
N ALA A 762 -24.55 -14.70 -45.97
CA ALA A 762 -24.90 -14.09 -44.69
C ALA A 762 -23.64 -13.68 -43.92
N PRO A 763 -23.03 -12.52 -44.25
CA PRO A 763 -21.71 -12.10 -43.75
C PRO A 763 -21.57 -12.17 -42.22
N ARG A 764 -22.65 -11.88 -41.46
CA ARG A 764 -22.66 -11.96 -39.99
C ARG A 764 -22.30 -13.34 -39.45
N MET A 765 -22.73 -14.42 -40.10
CA MET A 765 -22.42 -15.79 -39.65
C MET A 765 -20.93 -16.11 -39.74
N PHE A 766 -20.21 -15.44 -40.64
CA PHE A 766 -18.77 -15.58 -40.86
C PHE A 766 -17.92 -14.65 -39.98
N MET A 767 -18.55 -13.64 -39.37
CA MET A 767 -17.87 -12.64 -38.55
C MET A 767 -17.16 -13.26 -37.33
N PRO A 768 -15.95 -12.77 -36.97
CA PRO A 768 -15.27 -13.10 -35.71
C PRO A 768 -16.17 -12.82 -34.50
N GLN A 769 -16.10 -13.68 -33.49
CA GLN A 769 -16.95 -13.64 -32.31
C GLN A 769 -16.68 -12.40 -31.46
N LEU A 770 -15.43 -11.95 -31.38
CA LEU A 770 -15.04 -10.73 -30.67
C LEU A 770 -15.84 -9.51 -31.17
N ARG A 771 -16.05 -9.40 -32.49
CA ARG A 771 -16.79 -8.29 -33.11
C ARG A 771 -18.29 -8.27 -32.79
N TRP A 772 -18.84 -9.36 -32.24
CA TRP A 772 -20.21 -9.36 -31.74
C TRP A 772 -20.34 -8.66 -30.39
N ILE A 773 -19.27 -8.64 -29.60
CA ILE A 773 -19.31 -8.27 -28.19
C ILE A 773 -18.34 -7.15 -27.82
N ALA A 774 -17.53 -6.63 -28.75
CA ALA A 774 -16.56 -5.57 -28.50
C ALA A 774 -16.91 -4.26 -29.21
N ASP A 775 -16.34 -3.15 -28.73
CA ASP A 775 -16.32 -1.87 -29.45
C ASP A 775 -15.20 -1.81 -30.50
N ASN A 776 -15.07 -0.64 -31.14
CA ASN A 776 -14.07 -0.41 -32.19
C ASN A 776 -12.61 -0.48 -31.68
N ASP A 777 -12.40 -0.36 -30.37
CA ASP A 777 -11.08 -0.42 -29.73
C ASP A 777 -10.75 -1.83 -29.21
N GLY A 778 -11.65 -2.81 -29.40
CA GLY A 778 -11.48 -4.18 -28.92
C GLY A 778 -11.81 -4.38 -27.44
N THR A 779 -12.50 -3.41 -26.82
CA THR A 779 -12.99 -3.52 -25.44
C THR A 779 -14.26 -4.36 -25.42
N ILE A 780 -14.29 -5.43 -24.62
CA ILE A 780 -15.48 -6.28 -24.46
C ILE A 780 -16.57 -5.48 -23.73
N LEU A 781 -17.76 -5.45 -24.32
CA LEU A 781 -18.92 -4.67 -23.87
C LEU A 781 -19.90 -5.47 -23.02
N VAL A 782 -19.72 -6.79 -22.92
CA VAL A 782 -20.55 -7.69 -22.09
C VAL A 782 -19.89 -8.01 -20.76
N ASP A 783 -20.68 -8.20 -19.70
CA ASP A 783 -20.20 -8.51 -18.36
C ASP A 783 -19.65 -9.94 -18.24
N GLN A 784 -20.20 -10.91 -18.98
CA GLN A 784 -19.76 -12.31 -18.93
C GLN A 784 -19.66 -12.97 -20.32
N VAL A 785 -18.54 -13.65 -20.58
CA VAL A 785 -18.32 -14.46 -21.79
C VAL A 785 -18.27 -15.94 -21.39
N CYS A 786 -19.28 -16.70 -21.80
CA CYS A 786 -19.39 -18.14 -21.57
C CYS A 786 -18.72 -18.91 -22.72
N ARG A 787 -18.12 -20.06 -22.43
CA ARG A 787 -17.54 -20.95 -23.44
C ARG A 787 -18.48 -22.11 -23.73
N PHE A 788 -18.71 -22.40 -25.01
CA PHE A 788 -19.54 -23.51 -25.44
C PHE A 788 -19.01 -24.85 -24.90
N GLU A 789 -17.69 -25.00 -24.81
CA GLU A 789 -17.02 -26.19 -24.29
C GLU A 789 -17.37 -26.46 -22.81
N HIS A 790 -17.80 -25.43 -22.09
CA HIS A 790 -18.19 -25.48 -20.68
C HIS A 790 -19.60 -24.92 -20.45
N LEU A 791 -20.48 -25.01 -21.46
CA LEU A 791 -21.71 -24.23 -21.52
C LEU A 791 -22.64 -24.46 -20.33
N GLU A 792 -22.83 -25.71 -19.89
CA GLU A 792 -23.68 -26.03 -18.74
C GLU A 792 -23.21 -25.33 -17.46
N ARG A 793 -21.90 -25.34 -17.23
CA ARG A 793 -21.28 -24.70 -16.07
C ARG A 793 -21.35 -23.18 -16.14
N ASP A 794 -20.93 -22.62 -17.28
CA ASP A 794 -20.89 -21.17 -17.45
C ASP A 794 -22.33 -20.59 -17.44
N PHE A 795 -23.32 -21.35 -17.94
CA PHE A 795 -24.74 -21.01 -17.86
C PHE A 795 -25.29 -21.09 -16.44
N ALA A 796 -24.89 -22.05 -15.62
CA ALA A 796 -25.25 -22.08 -14.20
C ALA A 796 -24.79 -20.80 -13.46
N THR A 797 -23.63 -20.25 -13.85
CA THR A 797 -23.14 -18.97 -13.34
C THR A 797 -23.99 -17.79 -13.83
N VAL A 798 -24.45 -17.83 -15.08
CA VAL A 798 -25.44 -16.84 -15.59
C VAL A 798 -26.73 -16.93 -14.76
N CYS A 799 -27.27 -18.12 -14.54
CA CYS A 799 -28.48 -18.35 -13.73
C CYS A 799 -28.38 -17.76 -12.30
N LEU A 800 -27.18 -17.77 -11.69
CA LEU A 800 -26.94 -17.07 -10.42
C LEU A 800 -27.13 -15.55 -10.54
N HIS A 801 -26.58 -14.92 -11.57
CA HIS A 801 -26.76 -13.48 -11.81
C HIS A 801 -28.24 -13.14 -12.10
N LEU A 802 -28.95 -14.06 -12.76
CA LEU A 802 -30.36 -13.90 -13.09
C LEU A 802 -31.29 -14.22 -11.91
N GLY A 803 -30.78 -14.85 -10.84
CA GLY A 803 -31.60 -15.35 -9.75
C GLY A 803 -32.60 -16.41 -10.22
N GLN A 804 -32.19 -17.34 -11.08
CA GLN A 804 -33.04 -18.39 -11.64
C GLN A 804 -32.39 -19.77 -11.46
N ARG A 805 -33.21 -20.84 -11.43
CA ARG A 805 -32.75 -22.23 -11.55
C ARG A 805 -33.25 -22.77 -12.88
N LEU A 806 -32.40 -22.72 -13.89
CA LEU A 806 -32.72 -23.21 -15.22
C LEU A 806 -31.66 -24.21 -15.66
N GLU A 807 -32.13 -25.33 -16.19
CA GLU A 807 -31.27 -26.28 -16.88
C GLU A 807 -31.30 -25.97 -18.37
N LEU A 808 -30.16 -26.15 -19.03
CA LEU A 808 -30.17 -26.11 -20.48
C LEU A 808 -30.98 -27.31 -20.97
N PRO A 809 -32.02 -27.10 -21.80
CA PRO A 809 -32.71 -28.22 -22.41
C PRO A 809 -31.66 -29.02 -23.18
N HIS A 810 -31.68 -30.35 -23.04
CA HIS A 810 -30.90 -31.27 -23.86
C HIS A 810 -31.36 -31.13 -25.33
N ALA A 811 -30.93 -30.04 -25.96
CA ALA A 811 -31.23 -29.72 -27.33
C ALA A 811 -30.43 -30.71 -28.16
N LYS A 812 -31.15 -31.49 -28.98
CA LYS A 812 -30.64 -32.51 -29.91
C LYS A 812 -29.20 -32.26 -30.31
N ALA A 813 -28.36 -33.29 -30.15
CA ALA A 813 -27.00 -33.33 -30.66
C ALA A 813 -26.92 -32.66 -32.03
N SER A 814 -25.89 -31.84 -32.25
CA SER A 814 -25.67 -31.17 -33.53
C SER A 814 -25.94 -32.15 -34.68
N ALA A 815 -26.50 -31.70 -35.80
CA ALA A 815 -26.74 -32.52 -37.01
C ALA A 815 -25.45 -33.08 -37.67
N ARG A 816 -24.33 -33.04 -36.94
CA ARG A 816 -23.02 -33.54 -37.29
C ARG A 816 -22.95 -35.06 -37.02
N PRO A 817 -22.25 -35.82 -37.87
CA PRO A 817 -21.89 -37.21 -37.57
C PRO A 817 -21.16 -37.34 -36.23
N THR A 818 -21.31 -38.49 -35.56
CA THR A 818 -20.56 -38.82 -34.34
C THR A 818 -19.05 -38.90 -34.66
N GLY A 819 -18.28 -37.92 -34.17
CA GLY A 819 -16.83 -37.79 -34.40
C GLY A 819 -16.28 -36.46 -33.89
N SER A 820 -14.95 -36.34 -33.80
CA SER A 820 -14.26 -35.11 -33.42
C SER A 820 -14.29 -34.11 -34.59
N TRP A 821 -14.64 -32.86 -34.35
CA TRP A 821 -14.63 -31.82 -35.40
C TRP A 821 -13.25 -31.63 -36.04
N ARG A 822 -12.19 -32.07 -35.35
CA ARG A 822 -10.81 -31.99 -35.82
C ARG A 822 -10.57 -32.85 -37.06
N GLU A 823 -11.33 -33.92 -37.22
CA GLU A 823 -11.21 -34.87 -38.35
C GLU A 823 -11.67 -34.28 -39.68
N PHE A 824 -12.44 -33.18 -39.66
CA PHE A 824 -12.89 -32.53 -40.89
C PHE A 824 -11.81 -31.65 -41.53
N TYR A 825 -10.77 -31.27 -40.79
CA TYR A 825 -9.78 -30.30 -41.25
C TYR A 825 -8.54 -30.97 -41.85
N ASP A 826 -8.07 -30.41 -42.97
CA ASP A 826 -6.69 -30.52 -43.42
C ASP A 826 -5.85 -29.32 -42.96
N ALA A 827 -4.54 -29.35 -43.24
CA ALA A 827 -3.67 -28.25 -42.83
C ALA A 827 -4.07 -26.89 -43.47
N PRO A 828 -4.35 -26.80 -44.79
CA PRO A 828 -4.78 -25.54 -45.40
C PRO A 828 -6.05 -24.94 -44.79
N THR A 829 -7.09 -25.75 -44.56
CA THR A 829 -8.38 -25.28 -44.05
C THR A 829 -8.30 -24.88 -42.58
N ARG A 830 -7.43 -25.55 -41.80
CA ARG A 830 -7.11 -25.13 -40.43
C ARG A 830 -6.51 -23.73 -40.42
N ASP A 831 -5.57 -23.46 -41.33
CA ASP A 831 -4.86 -22.18 -41.40
C ASP A 831 -5.76 -21.05 -41.92
N ILE A 832 -6.67 -21.35 -42.87
CA ILE A 832 -7.73 -20.41 -43.31
C ILE A 832 -8.57 -19.96 -42.12
N VAL A 833 -9.08 -20.92 -41.32
CA VAL A 833 -9.89 -20.58 -40.14
C VAL A 833 -9.06 -19.83 -39.10
N ALA A 834 -7.78 -20.19 -38.92
CA ALA A 834 -6.89 -19.48 -38.00
C ALA A 834 -6.71 -18.00 -38.39
N GLN A 835 -6.60 -17.71 -39.69
CA GLN A 835 -6.48 -16.35 -40.20
C GLN A 835 -7.79 -15.57 -40.06
N CYS A 836 -8.93 -16.16 -40.45
CA CYS A 836 -10.23 -15.50 -40.37
C CYS A 836 -10.65 -15.17 -38.93
N PHE A 837 -10.23 -15.98 -37.96
CA PHE A 837 -10.58 -15.85 -36.54
C PHE A 837 -9.37 -15.52 -35.66
N ALA A 838 -8.33 -14.91 -36.21
CA ALA A 838 -7.10 -14.56 -35.47
C ALA A 838 -7.41 -13.75 -34.20
N GLU A 839 -8.31 -12.77 -34.30
CA GLU A 839 -8.79 -11.95 -33.17
C GLU A 839 -9.42 -12.80 -32.05
N ASP A 840 -10.23 -13.81 -32.41
CA ASP A 840 -10.86 -14.70 -31.42
C ASP A 840 -9.84 -15.63 -30.77
N ILE A 841 -8.89 -16.14 -31.56
CA ILE A 841 -7.85 -17.06 -31.11
C ILE A 841 -6.95 -16.38 -30.09
N GLU A 842 -6.46 -15.19 -30.42
CA GLU A 842 -5.63 -14.39 -29.52
C GLU A 842 -6.41 -13.99 -28.27
N ARG A 843 -7.62 -13.44 -28.42
CA ARG A 843 -8.37 -12.89 -27.29
C ARG A 843 -8.88 -13.96 -26.31
N PHE A 844 -9.31 -15.11 -26.81
CA PHE A 844 -9.89 -16.17 -25.98
C PHE A 844 -8.94 -17.34 -25.74
N GLY A 845 -7.68 -17.24 -26.20
CA GLY A 845 -6.65 -18.27 -25.98
C GLY A 845 -7.03 -19.63 -26.56
N TYR A 846 -7.74 -19.65 -27.70
CA TYR A 846 -8.12 -20.90 -28.35
C TYR A 846 -6.92 -21.52 -29.07
N SER A 847 -6.89 -22.85 -29.15
CA SER A 847 -5.99 -23.55 -30.05
C SER A 847 -6.73 -24.69 -30.74
N PHE A 848 -6.20 -25.19 -31.84
CA PHE A 848 -6.82 -26.30 -32.56
C PHE A 848 -6.84 -27.60 -31.72
N LEU A 849 -5.83 -27.80 -30.86
CA LEU A 849 -5.70 -29.01 -30.04
C LEU A 849 -6.44 -28.91 -28.70
N ALA A 850 -6.61 -27.71 -28.16
CA ALA A 850 -7.28 -27.45 -26.88
C ALA A 850 -8.81 -27.50 -26.99
#